data_AF-A0A1B4FJ95-F1
#
_entry.id   AF-A0A1B4FJ95-F1
#
_cell.length_a   1.000
_cell.length_b   1.000
_cell.length_c   1.000
_cell.angle_alpha   90.00
_cell.angle_beta   90.00
_cell.angle_gamma   90.00
#
_symmetry.space_group_name_H-M   'P 1'
#
loop_
_entity.id
_entity.type
_entity.pdbx_description
1 polymer ?
#
loop_
_entity_poly.entity_id
_entity_poly.type
_entity_poly.pdbx_seq_one_letter_code
_entity_poly.pdbx_strand_id
1 'polypeptide(L)'
;MNKIFKTVWCEKARTWVAASEHAVGRKGGTSSVVESAFGLKKVLKLSLLGAASLVAMGVAGPFAGEAMAANNTGLCLTYNGGSNNVAGSGGLITGNGCNSAGWIDGMVAGSSTNWMGMTADDTQIVLNGSSGNIYFRTGGVNGNVLTMSNATGGVLLSGLAAGVNSTDAVNMSQLTSLSTSTATSIASISTSLLSVGVGVVTQNSSTGEIDVGANTPGTTVNFAGGQGARTLTGVAAGVNDTDAVNVAQLTSLSTASSALVTSLSTVTSARLSTADSGIASLSTSLVSTASDLTSLSTATSAGLSTADSGIASLSTSLLGTADDVTSLSTSLSTVNANLDSLQTSMGNAVSYDDSSKSTITLGGMGATTPVLLTNVAAGTISATSTDAVNGSQLYTLQQNFAQQYDLLTSQVSSLSTSVSDLQGSVAASAGTASGDNSTASGNNATASGTNSTATGDNSSATGDNSTASGTNSTATGENSTATGTDSAASGNNSTANGANSTASGDNSTASGTNSTATGDNSTASGTNSTATGENSTATGTDSAASGNNSTANGANSTASGDNSTASGTNSTATGENSTATGTDSAASGNNSTANGANSTASGDNSTASGTNSTATGDNSTASGTDSAASGNNSTANGANSTASGDNSTASGTNSTATGDNSTASGTNSTATGDNSTASGTNSTATGENSTATGTDSAASGNNSTANGANSTASGDNSTASGTNSTATGENSTATGTDSAASGNNSTANGANSTASGDNSTASGTNSTATGENSTATGTDSAASGNNSTANGANSTASGDNSTASGTNSTATGENSTATGTDSAASGNNSTANGANSTASGTGSTATGENAAATGDSSTAMGNNASASGTDSTANGANATASGDNSTANGANSTASGTGTTATGENAAATGDSSTATGNNASASGTDSTANGANSTASGTGSTATGENAAATGDSSTAMGNNASASGTDSTANGANATASGENSTANGANSTASGTGTTATGENAAATGDSSTATGNNASASGTSSTANGANATASGTSSTANGANASATGDSSTALGGNAVASGTDSTATGVGAVASGTNSSAYGASSSATGSGSVAIGQGAVASGSNSVALGTGSVASEANTVSVGSAGNERRITNVAAGVNATDAVNVGQLNSAVSGIQNQMTGMQGQIDSLARDAYSGIAAATALTMIPDVDPGKTLAVGVGTANFKGYQASALGATARITQNLKVKAGVSYSGSNYVWGAGASYQW
;
A
#
# COMPACT_ATOMS: atom_id res chain seq x y z
N MET A 1 -24.38 26.80 -0.69
CA MET A 1 -25.78 26.33 -0.83
C MET A 1 -25.80 24.91 -0.27
N ASN A 2 -26.65 24.48 0.68
CA ASN A 2 -27.86 25.06 1.27
C ASN A 2 -27.83 25.00 2.82
N LYS A 3 -28.60 25.87 3.49
CA LYS A 3 -29.05 25.68 4.88
C LYS A 3 -30.58 25.80 4.89
N ILE A 4 -31.28 24.87 5.54
CA ILE A 4 -32.75 24.85 5.61
C ILE A 4 -33.16 25.26 7.04
N PHE A 5 -34.05 26.24 7.15
CA PHE A 5 -34.73 26.64 8.38
C PHE A 5 -36.24 26.55 8.16
N LYS A 6 -37.00 26.11 9.17
CA LYS A 6 -38.48 26.19 9.16
C LYS A 6 -38.95 27.39 9.99
N THR A 7 -39.93 28.11 9.47
CA THR A 7 -40.56 29.28 10.13
C THR A 7 -41.90 28.88 10.75
N VAL A 8 -42.18 29.34 11.97
CA VAL A 8 -43.47 29.13 12.65
C VAL A 8 -44.11 30.47 13.02
N TRP A 9 -45.44 30.55 12.90
CA TRP A 9 -46.25 31.74 13.12
C TRP A 9 -46.69 31.85 14.59
N CYS A 10 -46.44 32.99 15.24
CA CYS A 10 -46.86 33.22 16.63
C CYS A 10 -48.11 34.11 16.72
N GLU A 11 -49.27 33.51 16.92
CA GLU A 11 -50.57 34.21 16.90
C GLU A 11 -50.71 35.32 17.96
N LYS A 12 -49.96 35.23 19.07
CA LYS A 12 -50.02 36.24 20.15
C LYS A 12 -49.15 37.47 19.89
N ALA A 13 -48.28 37.44 18.88
CA ALA A 13 -47.39 38.54 18.49
C ALA A 13 -47.52 38.98 17.02
N ARG A 14 -48.23 38.21 16.17
CA ARG A 14 -48.45 38.48 14.72
C ARG A 14 -47.16 38.63 13.91
N THR A 15 -46.12 37.88 14.25
CA THR A 15 -44.85 37.82 13.50
C THR A 15 -44.35 36.38 13.35
N TRP A 16 -43.53 36.16 12.32
CA TRP A 16 -42.79 34.92 12.11
C TRP A 16 -41.45 34.98 12.86
N VAL A 17 -41.08 33.88 13.51
CA VAL A 17 -39.77 33.73 14.17
C VAL A 17 -39.18 32.37 13.80
N ALA A 18 -37.86 32.31 13.59
CA ALA A 18 -37.12 31.07 13.39
C ALA A 18 -36.43 30.66 14.70
N ALA A 19 -36.55 29.39 15.09
CA ALA A 19 -35.93 28.83 16.28
C ALA A 19 -35.30 27.48 15.97
N SER A 20 -34.13 27.22 16.55
CA SER A 20 -33.47 25.90 16.54
C SER A 20 -34.01 25.07 17.69
N GLU A 21 -34.30 23.79 17.48
CA GLU A 21 -34.88 22.92 18.50
C GLU A 21 -33.86 22.53 19.59
N HIS A 22 -34.39 22.12 20.76
CA HIS A 22 -33.69 21.58 21.93
C HIS A 22 -33.02 22.56 22.91
N ALA A 23 -33.82 23.45 23.50
CA ALA A 23 -33.59 23.96 24.86
C ALA A 23 -34.86 23.79 25.72
N VAL A 24 -34.73 23.27 26.94
CA VAL A 24 -35.84 23.15 27.91
C VAL A 24 -35.33 23.48 29.32
N GLY A 25 -36.10 24.28 30.08
CA GLY A 25 -35.84 24.54 31.49
C GLY A 25 -37.13 24.67 32.31
N ARG A 26 -37.05 24.48 33.64
CA ARG A 26 -38.15 24.73 34.60
C ARG A 26 -37.64 25.36 35.91
N LYS A 27 -38.56 25.96 36.68
CA LYS A 27 -38.30 27.02 37.69
C LYS A 27 -39.24 26.93 38.90
N GLY A 28 -38.75 27.32 40.08
CA GLY A 28 -39.47 27.58 41.35
C GLY A 28 -38.52 27.28 42.54
N GLY A 29 -38.30 28.09 43.58
CA GLY A 29 -39.12 29.08 44.31
C GLY A 29 -39.49 28.50 45.69
N THR A 30 -39.28 29.11 46.87
CA THR A 30 -39.14 30.54 47.26
C THR A 30 -38.58 30.76 48.70
N SER A 31 -38.12 31.99 49.02
CA SER A 31 -38.01 32.65 50.37
C SER A 31 -36.86 32.23 51.32
N SER A 32 -36.28 33.10 52.20
CA SER A 32 -36.72 34.42 52.72
C SER A 32 -35.57 35.31 53.31
N VAL A 33 -35.84 36.63 53.52
CA VAL A 33 -35.10 37.68 54.33
C VAL A 33 -33.69 38.09 53.80
N VAL A 34 -33.28 39.34 53.49
CA VAL A 34 -33.60 40.77 53.79
C VAL A 34 -32.74 41.45 54.90
N GLU A 35 -31.75 42.26 54.46
CA GLU A 35 -31.12 43.45 55.14
C GLU A 35 -30.38 43.29 56.50
N SER A 36 -29.39 44.11 56.92
CA SER A 36 -28.63 45.21 56.28
C SER A 36 -27.28 45.54 56.98
N ALA A 37 -26.31 45.99 56.18
CA ALA A 37 -25.35 47.11 56.37
C ALA A 37 -24.27 47.19 57.51
N PHE A 38 -23.13 47.80 57.10
CA PHE A 38 -21.97 48.37 57.83
C PHE A 38 -21.00 47.42 58.59
N GLY A 39 -19.68 47.47 58.36
CA GLY A 39 -18.93 48.25 57.35
C GLY A 39 -17.39 48.19 57.46
N LEU A 40 -16.70 48.89 56.53
CA LEU A 40 -15.25 49.13 56.39
C LEU A 40 -14.39 47.89 56.01
N LYS A 41 -13.37 47.95 55.12
CA LYS A 41 -12.66 49.10 54.50
C LYS A 41 -11.90 48.69 53.22
N LYS A 42 -11.88 49.56 52.19
CA LYS A 42 -10.99 49.63 50.99
C LYS A 42 -10.86 48.38 50.08
N VAL A 43 -11.20 48.36 48.78
CA VAL A 43 -11.01 49.25 47.59
C VAL A 43 -9.87 48.79 46.67
N LEU A 44 -10.26 48.22 45.51
CA LEU A 44 -9.67 48.29 44.14
C LEU A 44 -8.19 47.89 43.91
N LYS A 45 -7.74 47.42 42.73
CA LYS A 45 -8.32 46.82 41.49
C LYS A 45 -7.12 46.48 40.57
N LEU A 46 -7.34 45.67 39.52
CA LEU A 46 -6.52 45.59 38.28
C LEU A 46 -5.07 45.06 38.46
N SER A 47 -4.63 43.95 37.85
CA SER A 47 -4.52 43.62 36.40
C SER A 47 -3.46 44.47 35.67
N LEU A 48 -2.67 43.99 34.72
CA LEU A 48 -2.49 42.65 34.10
C LEU A 48 -1.20 42.72 33.24
N LEU A 49 -0.57 41.57 32.92
CA LEU A 49 0.52 41.38 31.93
C LEU A 49 1.87 42.09 32.18
N GLY A 50 2.97 41.54 31.62
CA GLY A 50 4.15 42.38 31.41
C GLY A 50 5.53 41.83 30.99
N ALA A 51 5.76 40.52 30.91
CA ALA A 51 6.91 39.88 30.23
C ALA A 51 8.36 40.45 30.41
N ALA A 52 9.17 39.74 31.20
CA ALA A 52 10.65 39.66 31.12
C ALA A 52 11.06 38.42 31.94
N SER A 53 12.11 37.64 31.69
CA SER A 53 13.12 37.51 30.62
C SER A 53 13.88 36.19 30.86
N LEU A 54 14.65 35.68 29.89
CA LEU A 54 15.99 35.03 30.00
C LEU A 54 16.31 34.28 28.68
N VAL A 55 17.57 34.10 28.22
CA VAL A 55 18.90 34.19 28.86
C VAL A 55 19.91 34.84 27.89
N ALA A 56 20.84 35.68 28.38
CA ALA A 56 22.22 35.75 27.86
C ALA A 56 23.19 36.51 28.80
N MET A 57 24.08 35.77 29.47
CA MET A 57 25.50 36.09 29.79
C MET A 57 25.88 37.36 30.58
N GLY A 58 26.81 37.20 31.55
CA GLY A 58 27.64 38.29 32.10
C GLY A 58 27.79 38.27 33.63
N VAL A 59 29.02 38.12 34.14
CA VAL A 59 29.33 38.01 35.58
C VAL A 59 30.14 39.23 36.07
N ALA A 60 29.96 39.56 37.36
CA ALA A 60 30.71 40.50 38.21
C ALA A 60 30.41 42.01 38.06
N GLY A 61 30.07 42.64 39.21
CA GLY A 61 30.07 44.11 39.40
C GLY A 61 31.49 44.66 39.62
N PRO A 62 31.68 45.86 40.23
CA PRO A 62 31.26 46.10 41.62
C PRO A 62 30.89 47.56 42.03
N PHE A 63 30.65 47.75 43.33
CA PHE A 63 30.68 49.00 44.15
C PHE A 63 29.47 49.97 44.21
N ALA A 64 28.95 50.07 45.45
CA ALA A 64 28.67 51.26 46.29
C ALA A 64 28.19 52.59 45.67
N GLY A 65 27.37 53.41 46.32
CA GLY A 65 26.90 53.44 47.72
C GLY A 65 26.24 54.81 48.00
N GLU A 66 25.43 54.95 49.03
CA GLU A 66 24.39 56.00 49.11
C GLU A 66 24.84 57.41 49.56
N ALA A 67 24.13 58.44 49.08
CA ALA A 67 23.65 59.58 49.89
C ALA A 67 22.57 60.34 49.07
N MET A 68 21.29 60.38 49.43
CA MET A 68 20.64 61.11 50.54
C MET A 68 20.45 62.63 50.31
N ALA A 69 19.17 63.02 50.40
CA ALA A 69 18.61 64.35 50.75
C ALA A 69 18.45 65.48 49.70
N ALA A 70 17.18 65.64 49.27
CA ALA A 70 16.37 66.89 49.20
C ALA A 70 16.87 68.12 48.38
N ASN A 71 16.16 68.54 47.32
CA ASN A 71 14.98 69.45 47.33
C ASN A 71 15.27 70.85 47.95
N ASN A 72 14.90 72.00 47.37
CA ASN A 72 14.12 72.40 46.17
C ASN A 72 14.41 73.93 45.97
N THR A 73 14.48 74.57 44.80
CA THR A 73 13.37 75.20 44.04
C THR A 73 13.88 76.12 42.91
N GLY A 74 13.09 76.29 41.83
CA GLY A 74 12.91 77.50 40.97
C GLY A 74 14.15 78.24 40.40
N LEU A 75 14.50 78.19 39.11
CA LEU A 75 13.80 78.59 37.86
C LEU A 75 13.98 80.08 37.43
N CYS A 76 14.99 80.30 36.57
CA CYS A 76 15.10 81.26 35.45
C CYS A 76 14.78 82.77 35.61
N LEU A 77 15.81 83.62 35.59
CA LEU A 77 16.24 84.46 34.43
C LEU A 77 17.46 85.34 34.77
N THR A 78 18.20 85.82 33.75
CA THR A 78 19.63 86.20 33.85
C THR A 78 19.89 87.71 34.04
N TYR A 79 20.73 88.09 35.02
CA TYR A 79 21.47 89.37 35.03
C TYR A 79 22.76 89.28 35.88
N ASN A 80 23.69 90.21 35.69
CA ASN A 80 25.08 90.17 36.17
C ASN A 80 25.36 91.18 37.30
N GLY A 81 26.17 90.79 38.29
CA GLY A 81 26.52 91.62 39.45
C GLY A 81 25.38 91.83 40.46
N GLY A 82 25.65 92.21 41.70
CA GLY A 82 26.95 92.42 42.32
C GLY A 82 26.81 92.79 43.79
N SER A 83 27.69 92.23 44.60
CA SER A 83 28.54 92.94 45.56
C SER A 83 28.07 94.32 46.05
N ASN A 84 27.64 94.35 47.32
CA ASN A 84 27.86 95.43 48.28
C ASN A 84 27.73 94.72 49.65
N ASN A 85 28.80 94.38 50.38
CA ASN A 85 29.92 95.24 50.74
C ASN A 85 31.12 95.31 49.78
N VAL A 86 31.80 96.45 49.87
CA VAL A 86 32.83 96.97 48.97
C VAL A 86 34.11 97.25 49.76
N ALA A 87 35.24 96.76 49.27
CA ALA A 87 36.57 97.38 49.30
C ALA A 87 37.51 96.46 48.51
N GLY A 88 38.41 96.92 47.63
CA GLY A 88 38.67 98.26 47.13
C GLY A 88 39.74 98.16 46.01
N SER A 89 39.83 99.17 45.15
CA SER A 89 40.70 99.14 43.96
C SER A 89 42.16 99.55 44.24
N GLY A 90 43.10 98.87 43.57
CA GLY A 90 44.51 99.28 43.42
C GLY A 90 45.47 98.55 44.38
N GLY A 91 46.57 97.94 43.94
CA GLY A 91 47.07 97.73 42.57
C GLY A 91 48.53 97.25 42.59
N LEU A 92 49.16 97.18 41.41
CA LEU A 92 50.61 97.20 41.20
C LEU A 92 51.42 95.87 41.39
N ILE A 93 52.02 95.44 40.27
CA ILE A 93 53.41 94.91 40.11
C ILE A 93 53.81 93.50 40.59
N THR A 94 54.35 92.75 39.62
CA THR A 94 55.30 91.60 39.68
C THR A 94 54.94 90.37 40.52
N GLY A 95 55.16 89.13 40.06
CA GLY A 95 56.04 88.72 38.96
C GLY A 95 57.39 88.24 39.48
N ASN A 96 57.35 87.19 40.29
CA ASN A 96 58.41 86.27 40.70
C ASN A 96 57.71 85.16 41.51
N GLY A 97 58.11 83.89 41.48
CA GLY A 97 59.17 83.28 40.69
C GLY A 97 59.59 81.96 41.35
N CYS A 98 60.05 81.02 40.52
CA CYS A 98 60.80 79.81 40.89
C CYS A 98 60.11 78.78 41.81
N ASN A 99 60.14 77.47 41.48
CA ASN A 99 61.30 76.58 41.35
C ASN A 99 62.06 76.32 42.66
N SER A 100 62.64 75.12 42.70
CA SER A 100 63.62 74.59 43.63
C SER A 100 63.11 74.20 45.02
N ALA A 101 63.44 72.96 45.39
CA ALA A 101 63.12 72.36 46.67
C ALA A 101 63.99 72.97 47.80
N GLY A 102 63.37 73.20 48.96
CA GLY A 102 63.85 74.00 50.09
C GLY A 102 62.96 73.78 51.34
N TRP A 103 62.86 72.63 52.03
CA TRP A 103 63.90 71.74 52.54
C TRP A 103 64.64 72.34 53.78
N ILE A 104 64.78 71.64 54.95
CA ILE A 104 65.39 72.14 56.24
C ILE A 104 66.07 71.00 57.09
N ASP A 105 67.21 70.49 56.63
CA ASP A 105 68.36 70.01 57.43
C ASP A 105 69.10 71.26 58.03
N GLY A 106 70.42 71.36 57.97
CA GLY A 106 71.06 72.57 57.47
C GLY A 106 71.25 72.51 55.95
N MET A 107 70.31 72.90 55.09
CA MET A 107 68.87 73.15 55.26
C MET A 107 68.17 72.49 54.04
N VAL A 108 68.29 71.16 53.96
CA VAL A 108 68.10 70.22 52.81
C VAL A 108 67.26 68.93 53.19
N ALA A 109 65.98 68.79 52.81
CA ALA A 109 65.07 67.66 53.12
C ALA A 109 65.25 66.40 52.25
N GLY A 110 66.05 65.47 52.78
CA GLY A 110 65.92 64.03 52.52
C GLY A 110 65.72 63.24 53.81
N SER A 111 65.20 63.89 54.86
CA SER A 111 65.34 63.43 56.24
C SER A 111 64.00 63.24 56.96
N SER A 112 63.87 62.08 57.60
CA SER A 112 62.76 61.72 58.48
C SER A 112 63.03 62.11 59.93
N THR A 113 61.93 62.38 60.65
CA THR A 113 61.79 62.45 62.12
C THR A 113 62.06 63.78 62.82
N ASN A 114 61.08 64.18 63.65
CA ASN A 114 61.34 64.87 64.90
C ASN A 114 60.32 64.36 65.93
N TRP A 115 60.78 63.68 66.98
CA TRP A 115 59.92 63.06 68.00
C TRP A 115 59.85 63.98 69.23
N MET A 116 58.66 64.44 69.61
CA MET A 116 58.47 65.10 70.91
C MET A 116 58.09 64.05 71.95
N GLY A 117 59.09 63.50 72.65
CA GLY A 117 58.89 62.46 73.65
C GLY A 117 58.83 62.99 75.08
N MET A 118 58.00 62.37 75.91
CA MET A 118 58.19 62.31 77.37
C MET A 118 58.30 60.83 77.78
N THR A 119 59.52 60.31 77.78
CA THR A 119 59.85 58.90 78.09
C THR A 119 59.16 57.84 77.21
N ALA A 120 59.42 56.56 77.48
CA ALA A 120 59.09 55.44 76.59
C ALA A 120 57.68 54.85 76.79
N ASP A 121 56.99 55.25 77.87
CA ASP A 121 55.70 54.67 78.28
C ASP A 121 54.50 55.62 78.10
N ASP A 122 54.70 56.90 77.76
CA ASP A 122 53.60 57.84 77.48
C ASP A 122 53.15 57.82 76.01
N THR A 123 51.89 58.17 75.76
CA THR A 123 51.28 58.14 74.42
C THR A 123 51.83 59.24 73.52
N GLN A 124 52.40 58.86 72.36
CA GLN A 124 53.08 59.78 71.45
C GLN A 124 52.23 60.08 70.21
N ILE A 125 52.10 61.36 69.88
CA ILE A 125 51.43 61.83 68.67
C ILE A 125 52.49 62.02 67.57
N VAL A 126 52.39 61.26 66.49
CA VAL A 126 53.27 61.32 65.33
C VAL A 126 52.49 61.93 64.16
N LEU A 127 52.84 63.16 63.80
CA LEU A 127 52.29 63.86 62.64
C LEU A 127 53.11 63.52 61.39
N ASN A 128 52.57 62.71 60.47
CA ASN A 128 53.25 62.40 59.21
C ASN A 128 52.86 63.41 58.12
N GLY A 129 53.70 64.43 57.95
CA GLY A 129 53.53 65.48 56.94
C GLY A 129 53.56 65.01 55.48
N SER A 130 54.00 63.77 55.20
CA SER A 130 53.97 63.17 53.85
C SER A 130 52.59 62.62 53.47
N SER A 131 51.69 62.45 54.44
CA SER A 131 50.38 61.81 54.24
C SER A 131 49.19 62.59 54.80
N GLY A 132 49.45 63.67 55.56
CA GLY A 132 48.40 64.35 56.34
C GLY A 132 47.89 63.53 57.54
N ASN A 133 48.52 62.40 57.84
CA ASN A 133 48.04 61.43 58.82
C ASN A 133 48.57 61.73 60.22
N ILE A 134 47.67 61.68 61.21
CA ILE A 134 47.99 61.72 62.64
C ILE A 134 48.01 60.28 63.16
N TYR A 135 49.18 59.79 63.54
CA TYR A 135 49.35 58.47 64.17
C TYR A 135 49.50 58.63 65.67
N PHE A 136 48.75 57.86 66.45
CA PHE A 136 48.89 57.79 67.91
C PHE A 136 49.59 56.47 68.27
N ARG A 137 50.76 56.54 68.92
CA ARG A 137 51.40 55.38 69.55
C ARG A 137 50.98 55.35 71.01
N THR A 138 50.18 54.36 71.39
CA THR A 138 49.79 54.12 72.79
C THR A 138 50.97 53.50 73.56
N GLY A 139 51.52 54.26 74.50
CA GLY A 139 52.42 53.75 75.53
C GLY A 139 51.62 53.21 76.72
N GLY A 140 52.18 52.23 77.44
CA GLY A 140 51.53 51.61 78.61
C GLY A 140 50.46 50.56 78.28
N VAL A 141 50.43 49.50 79.10
CA VAL A 141 49.82 48.18 78.80
C VAL A 141 48.27 48.10 78.69
N ASN A 142 47.54 49.20 78.56
CA ASN A 142 46.07 49.20 78.38
C ASN A 142 45.53 50.38 77.51
N GLY A 143 46.30 50.86 76.53
CA GLY A 143 45.88 51.95 75.64
C GLY A 143 45.23 51.47 74.33
N ASN A 144 43.90 51.50 74.23
CA ASN A 144 43.19 51.35 72.95
C ASN A 144 41.83 52.10 72.85
N VAL A 145 41.52 53.03 73.76
CA VAL A 145 40.30 53.86 73.72
C VAL A 145 40.67 55.33 73.55
N LEU A 146 40.37 55.89 72.37
CA LEU A 146 40.51 57.32 72.09
C LEU A 146 39.19 58.03 72.46
N THR A 147 39.12 58.59 73.66
CA THR A 147 37.93 59.31 74.14
C THR A 147 37.92 60.76 73.63
N MET A 148 37.17 61.02 72.55
CA MET A 148 36.90 62.39 72.05
C MET A 148 35.55 62.88 72.58
N SER A 149 35.54 63.93 73.39
CA SER A 149 34.31 64.52 73.94
C SER A 149 34.24 66.04 73.76
N ASN A 150 33.02 66.54 73.55
CA ASN A 150 32.67 67.94 73.70
C ASN A 150 31.40 68.01 74.57
N ALA A 151 31.35 68.93 75.53
CA ALA A 151 30.37 68.94 76.61
C ALA A 151 28.95 69.39 76.19
N THR A 152 28.73 69.79 74.94
CA THR A 152 27.41 70.25 74.46
C THR A 152 27.10 69.95 72.99
N GLY A 153 27.84 69.05 72.34
CA GLY A 153 27.57 68.65 70.95
C GLY A 153 28.35 67.42 70.53
N GLY A 154 27.76 66.59 69.67
CA GLY A 154 28.43 65.42 69.10
C GLY A 154 29.60 65.80 68.19
N VAL A 155 30.66 64.99 68.19
CA VAL A 155 31.81 65.19 67.29
C VAL A 155 31.45 64.65 65.91
N LEU A 156 31.47 65.51 64.89
CA LEU A 156 31.21 65.11 63.50
C LEU A 156 32.50 64.61 62.85
N LEU A 157 32.64 63.30 62.64
CA LEU A 157 33.72 62.71 61.85
C LEU A 157 33.32 62.67 60.37
N SER A 158 33.65 63.74 59.62
CA SER A 158 33.45 63.78 58.17
C SER A 158 34.59 63.09 57.41
N GLY A 159 34.28 62.47 56.28
CA GLY A 159 35.27 61.80 55.41
C GLY A 159 35.55 60.33 55.74
N LEU A 160 34.75 59.69 56.60
CA LEU A 160 34.90 58.26 56.92
C LEU A 160 34.44 57.39 55.73
N ALA A 161 35.39 56.67 55.12
CA ALA A 161 35.13 55.67 54.09
C ALA A 161 34.30 54.50 54.64
N ALA A 162 33.66 53.73 53.76
CA ALA A 162 32.86 52.57 54.15
C ALA A 162 33.74 51.50 54.85
N GLY A 163 33.32 51.04 56.02
CA GLY A 163 34.02 49.99 56.76
C GLY A 163 33.96 48.66 56.01
N VAL A 164 35.11 47.99 55.85
CA VAL A 164 35.24 46.77 55.03
C VAL A 164 35.29 45.52 55.91
N ASN A 165 35.82 45.65 57.13
CA ASN A 165 35.88 44.60 58.14
C ASN A 165 34.79 44.78 59.19
N SER A 166 34.42 43.69 59.88
CA SER A 166 33.37 43.69 60.91
C SER A 166 33.70 44.51 62.17
N THR A 167 34.91 45.04 62.29
CA THR A 167 35.38 45.93 63.37
C THR A 167 35.46 47.40 62.97
N ASP A 168 35.21 47.73 61.70
CA ASP A 168 35.33 49.09 61.19
C ASP A 168 34.10 49.93 61.57
N ALA A 169 34.28 51.24 61.72
CA ALA A 169 33.16 52.14 62.02
C ALA A 169 32.27 52.33 60.77
N VAL A 170 31.01 51.92 60.87
CA VAL A 170 30.03 51.94 59.77
C VAL A 170 29.62 53.38 59.45
N ASN A 171 29.65 53.74 58.16
CA ASN A 171 29.26 55.09 57.72
C ASN A 171 27.78 55.14 57.22
N MET A 172 27.27 56.36 56.98
CA MET A 172 25.86 56.55 56.60
C MET A 172 25.51 55.95 55.22
N SER A 173 26.51 55.77 54.35
CA SER A 173 26.42 55.12 53.03
C SER A 173 26.60 53.60 53.07
N GLN A 174 26.45 52.99 54.25
CA GLN A 174 26.26 51.55 54.43
C GLN A 174 24.91 51.26 55.10
N LEU A 175 24.45 52.17 55.96
CA LEU A 175 23.16 52.08 56.65
C LEU A 175 21.96 52.33 55.71
N THR A 176 22.11 53.19 54.70
CA THR A 176 21.03 53.51 53.77
C THR A 176 20.84 52.39 52.73
N SER A 177 21.89 51.61 52.44
CA SER A 177 21.90 50.41 51.58
C SER A 177 21.09 49.28 52.21
N LEU A 178 21.31 49.02 53.50
CA LEU A 178 20.56 48.01 54.25
C LEU A 178 19.06 48.35 54.34
N SER A 179 18.75 49.64 54.54
CA SER A 179 17.38 50.17 54.49
C SER A 179 16.73 49.97 53.12
N THR A 180 17.44 50.35 52.04
CA THR A 180 16.95 50.23 50.66
C THR A 180 16.77 48.76 50.26
N SER A 181 17.73 47.89 50.58
CA SER A 181 17.65 46.44 50.37
C SER A 181 16.44 45.80 51.06
N THR A 182 16.17 46.19 52.31
CA THR A 182 15.01 45.69 53.06
C THR A 182 13.68 46.18 52.45
N ALA A 183 13.60 47.46 52.05
CA ALA A 183 12.44 48.01 51.37
C ALA A 183 12.21 47.36 49.99
N THR A 184 13.28 47.12 49.21
CA THR A 184 13.22 46.43 47.91
C THR A 184 12.86 44.95 48.07
N SER A 185 13.28 44.28 49.15
CA SER A 185 12.90 42.90 49.44
C SER A 185 11.43 42.78 49.83
N ILE A 186 10.91 43.72 50.64
CA ILE A 186 9.48 43.77 50.98
C ILE A 186 8.64 44.13 49.74
N ALA A 187 9.13 45.04 48.89
CA ALA A 187 8.51 45.33 47.61
C ALA A 187 8.53 44.12 46.68
N SER A 188 9.64 43.37 46.58
CA SER A 188 9.74 42.19 45.71
C SER A 188 8.89 41.02 46.21
N ILE A 189 8.71 40.84 47.53
CA ILE A 189 7.78 39.85 48.10
C ILE A 189 6.33 40.25 47.81
N SER A 190 5.98 41.54 47.96
CA SER A 190 4.66 42.07 47.61
C SER A 190 4.36 41.91 46.11
N THR A 191 5.33 42.24 45.24
CA THR A 191 5.20 42.06 43.80
C THR A 191 5.17 40.57 43.43
N SER A 192 5.95 39.71 44.08
CA SER A 192 5.92 38.26 43.82
C SER A 192 4.56 37.65 44.18
N LEU A 193 3.99 37.97 45.34
CA LEU A 193 2.64 37.54 45.73
C LEU A 193 1.53 38.06 44.79
N LEU A 194 1.84 39.03 43.92
CA LEU A 194 0.95 39.58 42.90
C LEU A 194 1.34 39.21 41.45
N SER A 195 2.49 38.57 41.21
CA SER A 195 3.03 38.35 39.85
C SER A 195 3.63 36.97 39.55
N VAL A 196 3.91 36.10 40.55
CA VAL A 196 4.14 34.67 40.25
C VAL A 196 2.83 33.90 40.24
N GLY A 197 2.53 33.29 39.09
CA GLY A 197 1.44 32.34 38.89
C GLY A 197 1.69 30.98 39.56
N VAL A 198 1.98 30.97 40.85
CA VAL A 198 1.91 29.77 41.70
C VAL A 198 0.46 29.54 42.12
N GLY A 199 -0.04 28.33 41.90
CA GLY A 199 -1.43 27.96 42.15
C GLY A 199 -1.79 27.93 43.64
N VAL A 200 -2.10 29.09 44.22
CA VAL A 200 -2.86 29.19 45.47
C VAL A 200 -4.35 29.01 45.18
N VAL A 201 -4.98 28.17 45.99
CA VAL A 201 -6.43 27.95 45.97
C VAL A 201 -7.11 29.18 46.57
N THR A 202 -7.88 29.92 45.77
CA THR A 202 -8.57 31.14 46.22
C THR A 202 -10.07 30.94 46.18
N GLN A 203 -10.75 31.07 47.33
CA GLN A 203 -12.20 31.11 47.33
C GLN A 203 -12.67 32.49 46.87
N ASN A 204 -13.47 32.54 45.82
CA ASN A 204 -14.15 33.72 45.35
C ASN A 204 -15.15 34.17 46.43
N SER A 205 -14.85 35.28 47.09
CA SER A 205 -15.64 35.78 48.23
C SER A 205 -17.04 36.28 47.87
N SER A 206 -17.38 36.33 46.58
CA SER A 206 -18.70 36.78 46.08
C SER A 206 -19.60 35.64 45.62
N THR A 207 -19.05 34.55 45.10
CA THR A 207 -19.80 33.36 44.65
C THR A 207 -19.66 32.15 45.57
N GLY A 208 -18.62 32.12 46.41
CA GLY A 208 -18.25 30.97 47.25
C GLY A 208 -17.49 29.88 46.50
N GLU A 209 -17.30 30.02 45.19
CA GLU A 209 -16.55 29.08 44.34
C GLU A 209 -15.07 29.06 44.72
N ILE A 210 -14.43 27.91 44.53
CA ILE A 210 -13.01 27.70 44.86
C ILE A 210 -12.22 27.67 43.56
N ASP A 211 -11.59 28.80 43.23
CA ASP A 211 -10.77 28.97 42.03
C ASP A 211 -9.38 28.37 42.27
N VAL A 212 -9.01 27.38 41.46
CA VAL A 212 -7.70 26.71 41.50
C VAL A 212 -6.94 27.06 40.23
N GLY A 213 -6.02 28.02 40.31
CA GLY A 213 -5.14 28.38 39.18
C GLY A 213 -5.79 29.20 38.06
N ALA A 214 -6.94 29.84 38.30
CA ALA A 214 -7.74 30.53 37.27
C ALA A 214 -7.04 31.60 36.41
N ASN A 215 -5.83 32.05 36.79
CA ASN A 215 -5.04 33.06 36.08
C ASN A 215 -3.77 32.52 35.39
N THR A 216 -3.55 31.20 35.37
CA THR A 216 -2.45 30.55 34.63
C THR A 216 -2.95 29.32 33.85
N PRO A 217 -2.48 29.08 32.61
CA PRO A 217 -2.96 27.96 31.79
C PRO A 217 -2.38 26.62 32.28
N GLY A 218 -3.06 26.00 33.25
CA GLY A 218 -2.82 24.64 33.71
C GLY A 218 -4.01 23.73 33.38
N THR A 219 -3.77 22.66 32.63
CA THR A 219 -4.83 21.70 32.21
C THR A 219 -5.09 20.58 33.20
N THR A 220 -4.38 20.53 34.34
CA THR A 220 -4.38 19.38 35.25
C THR A 220 -4.25 19.80 36.71
N VAL A 221 -5.18 19.34 37.57
CA VAL A 221 -5.09 19.48 39.03
C VAL A 221 -4.66 18.14 39.64
N ASN A 222 -3.49 18.11 40.29
CA ASN A 222 -2.95 16.88 40.88
C ASN A 222 -3.26 16.77 42.38
N PHE A 223 -4.03 15.74 42.77
CA PHE A 223 -4.39 15.47 44.17
C PHE A 223 -3.42 14.51 44.89
N ALA A 224 -2.39 14.00 44.21
CA ALA A 224 -1.41 13.09 44.81
C ALA A 224 -0.58 13.79 45.90
N GLY A 225 -0.72 13.33 47.15
CA GLY A 225 0.22 13.61 48.23
C GLY A 225 0.86 12.31 48.71
N GLY A 226 2.04 12.39 49.34
CA GLY A 226 2.83 11.24 49.79
C GLY A 226 2.20 10.34 50.88
N GLN A 227 0.90 10.44 51.13
CA GLN A 227 0.11 9.66 52.08
C GLN A 227 -1.01 8.83 51.38
N GLY A 228 -1.07 8.83 50.05
CA GLY A 228 -2.04 8.06 49.25
C GLY A 228 -3.07 8.92 48.50
N ALA A 229 -4.01 8.25 47.83
CA ALA A 229 -5.08 8.87 47.05
C ALA A 229 -6.07 9.63 47.96
N ARG A 230 -6.54 10.81 47.51
CA ARG A 230 -7.48 11.66 48.23
C ARG A 230 -8.88 11.52 47.67
N THR A 231 -9.90 11.50 48.53
CA THR A 231 -11.31 11.51 48.13
C THR A 231 -11.82 12.93 47.93
N LEU A 232 -12.51 13.17 46.81
CA LEU A 232 -13.21 14.42 46.52
C LEU A 232 -14.71 14.22 46.74
N THR A 233 -15.27 14.87 47.75
CA THR A 233 -16.69 14.70 48.16
C THR A 233 -17.50 15.96 47.87
N GLY A 234 -18.81 15.82 47.67
CA GLY A 234 -19.71 16.95 47.38
C GLY A 234 -19.86 17.34 45.91
N VAL A 235 -19.28 16.57 44.97
CA VAL A 235 -19.38 16.82 43.53
C VAL A 235 -20.81 16.55 43.03
N ALA A 236 -21.49 17.59 42.54
CA ALA A 236 -22.79 17.49 41.88
C ALA A 236 -22.69 16.66 40.59
N ALA A 237 -23.83 16.28 39.99
CA ALA A 237 -23.79 15.61 38.69
C ALA A 237 -23.33 16.60 37.62
N GLY A 238 -22.29 16.25 36.86
CA GLY A 238 -21.80 17.07 35.75
C GLY A 238 -22.85 17.19 34.64
N VAL A 239 -23.01 18.40 34.10
CA VAL A 239 -24.03 18.75 33.09
C VAL A 239 -23.38 19.06 31.74
N ASN A 240 -22.15 19.59 31.75
CA ASN A 240 -21.34 19.82 30.56
C ASN A 240 -20.23 18.76 30.44
N ASP A 241 -19.73 18.54 29.22
CA ASP A 241 -18.69 17.53 28.92
C ASP A 241 -17.36 17.72 29.68
N THR A 242 -17.13 18.92 30.24
CA THR A 242 -15.95 19.28 31.03
C THR A 242 -16.14 19.15 32.54
N ASP A 243 -17.34 18.82 33.01
CA ASP A 243 -17.64 18.70 34.44
C ASP A 243 -17.16 17.35 35.00
N ALA A 244 -16.80 17.31 36.28
CA ALA A 244 -16.38 16.07 36.93
C ALA A 244 -17.57 15.09 37.11
N VAL A 245 -17.57 13.98 36.39
CA VAL A 245 -18.57 12.91 36.49
C VAL A 245 -18.57 12.31 37.90
N ASN A 246 -19.71 12.37 38.59
CA ASN A 246 -19.82 11.81 39.94
C ASN A 246 -20.18 10.31 39.93
N VAL A 247 -20.03 9.65 41.09
CA VAL A 247 -20.26 8.20 41.22
C VAL A 247 -21.69 7.79 40.84
N ALA A 248 -22.69 8.66 41.02
CA ALA A 248 -24.07 8.35 40.64
C ALA A 248 -24.27 8.30 39.11
N GLN A 249 -23.61 9.21 38.37
CA GLN A 249 -23.60 9.16 36.90
C GLN A 249 -22.84 7.94 36.38
N LEU A 250 -21.67 7.63 36.96
CA LEU A 250 -20.91 6.43 36.61
C LEU A 250 -21.69 5.13 36.93
N THR A 251 -22.41 5.10 38.05
CA THR A 251 -23.28 3.96 38.42
C THR A 251 -24.48 3.84 37.48
N SER A 252 -25.06 4.96 37.05
CA SER A 252 -26.15 4.96 36.07
C SER A 252 -25.69 4.39 34.73
N LEU A 253 -24.50 4.79 34.27
CA LEU A 253 -23.84 4.24 33.09
C LEU A 253 -23.48 2.75 33.26
N SER A 254 -22.96 2.33 34.42
CA SER A 254 -22.66 0.92 34.67
C SER A 254 -23.91 0.05 34.77
N THR A 255 -25.04 0.59 35.26
CA THR A 255 -26.31 -0.12 35.33
C THR A 255 -26.94 -0.27 33.94
N ALA A 256 -26.90 0.80 33.12
CA ALA A 256 -27.32 0.73 31.72
C ALA A 256 -26.42 -0.21 30.89
N SER A 257 -25.10 -0.17 31.10
CA SER A 257 -24.15 -1.09 30.49
C SER A 257 -24.38 -2.53 30.94
N SER A 258 -24.65 -2.78 32.23
CA SER A 258 -25.00 -4.12 32.74
C SER A 258 -26.33 -4.64 32.17
N ALA A 259 -27.34 -3.78 32.00
CA ALA A 259 -28.59 -4.14 31.34
C ALA A 259 -28.38 -4.44 29.84
N LEU A 260 -27.52 -3.68 29.15
CA LEU A 260 -27.14 -3.93 27.77
C LEU A 260 -26.34 -5.24 27.63
N VAL A 261 -25.38 -5.50 28.53
CA VAL A 261 -24.61 -6.75 28.60
C VAL A 261 -25.51 -7.93 28.94
N THR A 262 -26.53 -7.76 29.79
CA THR A 262 -27.50 -8.81 30.11
C THR A 262 -28.41 -9.10 28.93
N SER A 263 -28.91 -8.06 28.24
CA SER A 263 -29.72 -8.21 27.02
C SER A 263 -28.91 -8.87 25.90
N LEU A 264 -27.68 -8.38 25.66
CA LEU A 264 -26.73 -8.96 24.72
C LEU A 264 -26.38 -10.40 25.12
N SER A 265 -26.23 -10.71 26.40
CA SER A 265 -25.99 -12.07 26.92
C SER A 265 -27.18 -13.00 26.73
N THR A 266 -28.42 -12.54 26.90
CA THR A 266 -29.61 -13.36 26.61
C THR A 266 -29.78 -13.60 25.11
N VAL A 267 -29.51 -12.60 24.28
CA VAL A 267 -29.53 -12.72 22.81
C VAL A 267 -28.37 -13.58 22.31
N THR A 268 -27.15 -13.43 22.83
CA THR A 268 -26.04 -14.31 22.46
C THR A 268 -26.22 -15.70 23.03
N SER A 269 -26.83 -15.91 24.20
CA SER A 269 -27.12 -17.26 24.71
C SER A 269 -28.18 -17.98 23.88
N ALA A 270 -29.20 -17.27 23.40
CA ALA A 270 -30.18 -17.83 22.48
C ALA A 270 -29.58 -18.10 21.09
N ARG A 271 -28.79 -17.16 20.54
CA ARG A 271 -28.09 -17.36 19.26
C ARG A 271 -27.00 -18.42 19.35
N LEU A 272 -26.33 -18.54 20.50
CA LEU A 272 -25.30 -19.54 20.78
C LEU A 272 -25.92 -20.90 21.05
N SER A 273 -27.14 -21.03 21.58
CA SER A 273 -27.80 -22.35 21.67
C SER A 273 -28.36 -22.81 20.32
N THR A 274 -28.85 -21.90 19.48
CA THR A 274 -29.15 -22.23 18.07
C THR A 274 -27.88 -22.52 17.28
N ALA A 275 -26.77 -21.83 17.57
CA ALA A 275 -25.48 -22.14 16.96
C ALA A 275 -24.86 -23.42 17.54
N ASP A 276 -25.06 -23.77 18.81
CA ASP A 276 -24.53 -24.99 19.45
C ASP A 276 -25.31 -26.22 18.99
N SER A 277 -26.63 -26.12 18.80
CA SER A 277 -27.42 -27.16 18.13
C SER A 277 -27.10 -27.27 16.62
N GLY A 278 -26.87 -26.13 15.95
CA GLY A 278 -26.32 -26.10 14.59
C GLY A 278 -24.93 -26.73 14.49
N ILE A 279 -24.01 -26.40 15.41
CA ILE A 279 -22.67 -26.96 15.56
C ILE A 279 -22.70 -28.40 16.05
N ALA A 280 -23.74 -28.87 16.74
CA ALA A 280 -23.94 -30.28 17.05
C ALA A 280 -24.35 -31.06 15.78
N SER A 281 -25.24 -30.51 14.96
CA SER A 281 -25.57 -31.09 13.64
C SER A 281 -24.39 -31.03 12.66
N LEU A 282 -23.64 -29.94 12.66
CA LEU A 282 -22.45 -29.76 11.86
C LEU A 282 -21.26 -30.55 12.41
N SER A 283 -21.13 -30.79 13.71
CA SER A 283 -20.06 -31.62 14.30
C SER A 283 -20.36 -33.10 14.14
N THR A 284 -21.62 -33.53 14.12
CA THR A 284 -21.95 -34.91 13.71
C THR A 284 -21.69 -35.11 12.23
N SER A 285 -22.02 -34.13 11.38
CA SER A 285 -21.71 -34.14 9.96
C SER A 285 -20.20 -34.02 9.68
N LEU A 286 -19.48 -33.22 10.46
CA LEU A 286 -18.04 -33.03 10.41
C LEU A 286 -17.29 -34.16 11.12
N VAL A 287 -17.90 -34.95 11.99
CA VAL A 287 -17.32 -36.20 12.52
C VAL A 287 -17.41 -37.29 11.45
N SER A 288 -18.47 -37.35 10.64
CA SER A 288 -18.48 -38.18 9.43
C SER A 288 -17.48 -37.66 8.38
N THR A 289 -17.49 -36.36 8.06
CA THR A 289 -16.49 -35.78 7.14
C THR A 289 -15.07 -35.88 7.71
N ALA A 290 -14.87 -35.88 9.03
CA ALA A 290 -13.57 -36.10 9.66
C ALA A 290 -13.21 -37.58 9.76
N SER A 291 -14.15 -38.53 9.82
CA SER A 291 -13.82 -39.96 9.63
C SER A 291 -13.46 -40.25 8.19
N ASP A 292 -14.11 -39.59 7.23
CA ASP A 292 -13.79 -39.68 5.81
C ASP A 292 -12.47 -38.95 5.49
N LEU A 293 -12.22 -37.79 6.10
CA LEU A 293 -10.94 -37.07 6.04
C LEU A 293 -9.85 -37.75 6.85
N THR A 294 -10.17 -38.54 7.89
CA THR A 294 -9.19 -39.40 8.59
C THR A 294 -8.89 -40.66 7.80
N SER A 295 -9.86 -41.19 7.05
CA SER A 295 -9.65 -42.30 6.12
C SER A 295 -8.85 -41.84 4.90
N LEU A 296 -9.20 -40.66 4.35
CA LEU A 296 -8.47 -39.98 3.29
C LEU A 296 -7.11 -39.49 3.77
N SER A 297 -6.95 -39.00 5.00
CA SER A 297 -5.64 -38.64 5.54
C SER A 297 -4.82 -39.87 5.90
N THR A 298 -5.41 -40.99 6.31
CA THR A 298 -4.67 -42.25 6.49
C THR A 298 -4.22 -42.79 5.12
N ALA A 299 -5.07 -42.72 4.10
CA ALA A 299 -4.70 -43.08 2.72
C ALA A 299 -3.69 -42.10 2.09
N THR A 300 -3.83 -40.81 2.34
CA THR A 300 -2.94 -39.75 1.85
C THR A 300 -1.66 -39.69 2.66
N SER A 301 -1.65 -40.08 3.94
CA SER A 301 -0.42 -40.23 4.74
C SER A 301 0.27 -41.55 4.45
N ALA A 302 -0.45 -42.61 4.06
CA ALA A 302 0.16 -43.81 3.49
C ALA A 302 0.77 -43.51 2.10
N GLY A 303 0.04 -42.78 1.25
CA GLY A 303 0.51 -42.32 -0.06
C GLY A 303 1.66 -41.30 0.04
N LEU A 304 1.59 -40.36 0.98
CA LEU A 304 2.61 -39.36 1.24
C LEU A 304 3.78 -39.94 2.02
N SER A 305 3.63 -41.01 2.82
CA SER A 305 4.77 -41.74 3.39
C SER A 305 5.40 -42.72 2.41
N THR A 306 4.68 -43.22 1.39
CA THR A 306 5.31 -43.89 0.23
C THR A 306 5.96 -42.88 -0.71
N ALA A 307 5.41 -41.68 -0.86
CA ALA A 307 6.07 -40.58 -1.57
C ALA A 307 7.25 -40.02 -0.78
N ASP A 308 7.18 -39.88 0.54
CA ASP A 308 8.25 -39.38 1.42
C ASP A 308 9.35 -40.43 1.60
N SER A 309 9.02 -41.73 1.71
CA SER A 309 10.05 -42.77 1.63
C SER A 309 10.60 -42.95 0.21
N GLY A 310 9.82 -42.66 -0.84
CA GLY A 310 10.29 -42.57 -2.22
C GLY A 310 11.20 -41.37 -2.46
N ILE A 311 10.86 -40.20 -1.90
CA ILE A 311 11.64 -38.96 -1.92
C ILE A 311 12.84 -39.07 -0.98
N ALA A 312 12.78 -39.85 0.09
CA ALA A 312 13.91 -40.16 0.96
C ALA A 312 14.83 -41.22 0.32
N SER A 313 14.29 -42.18 -0.43
CA SER A 313 15.07 -43.11 -1.25
C SER A 313 15.70 -42.38 -2.44
N LEU A 314 15.01 -41.39 -3.02
CA LEU A 314 15.52 -40.55 -4.08
C LEU A 314 16.50 -39.51 -3.53
N SER A 315 16.29 -38.96 -2.33
CA SER A 315 17.20 -38.01 -1.71
C SER A 315 18.43 -38.68 -1.12
N THR A 316 18.36 -39.94 -0.69
CA THR A 316 19.55 -40.75 -0.37
C THR A 316 20.26 -41.24 -1.63
N SER A 317 19.54 -41.52 -2.72
CA SER A 317 20.17 -41.76 -4.03
C SER A 317 20.77 -40.49 -4.63
N LEU A 318 20.18 -39.32 -4.38
CA LEU A 318 20.65 -38.02 -4.85
C LEU A 318 21.73 -37.44 -3.94
N LEU A 319 21.73 -37.73 -2.64
CA LEU A 319 22.88 -37.56 -1.75
C LEU A 319 24.00 -38.49 -2.17
N GLY A 320 23.72 -39.78 -2.45
CA GLY A 320 24.70 -40.69 -3.01
C GLY A 320 25.27 -40.19 -4.34
N THR A 321 24.42 -39.66 -5.22
CA THR A 321 24.85 -39.02 -6.48
C THR A 321 25.59 -37.70 -6.23
N ALA A 322 25.25 -36.93 -5.20
CA ALA A 322 25.95 -35.71 -4.84
C ALA A 322 27.28 -35.98 -4.14
N ASP A 323 27.39 -37.06 -3.36
CA ASP A 323 28.61 -37.59 -2.76
C ASP A 323 29.48 -38.22 -3.84
N ASP A 324 28.92 -38.92 -4.83
CA ASP A 324 29.62 -39.42 -6.00
C ASP A 324 30.07 -38.28 -6.91
N VAL A 325 29.27 -37.23 -7.11
CA VAL A 325 29.66 -36.01 -7.84
C VAL A 325 30.67 -35.18 -7.04
N THR A 326 30.63 -35.20 -5.71
CA THR A 326 31.63 -34.54 -4.84
C THR A 326 32.92 -35.35 -4.76
N SER A 327 32.83 -36.67 -4.78
CA SER A 327 33.96 -37.60 -4.85
C SER A 327 34.58 -37.58 -6.25
N LEU A 328 33.77 -37.44 -7.30
CA LEU A 328 34.21 -37.23 -8.68
C LEU A 328 34.78 -35.83 -8.87
N SER A 329 34.23 -34.78 -8.24
CA SER A 329 34.81 -33.42 -8.31
C SER A 329 36.10 -33.32 -7.47
N THR A 330 36.20 -34.05 -6.35
CA THR A 330 37.44 -34.18 -5.56
C THR A 330 38.46 -35.04 -6.30
N SER A 331 38.05 -36.10 -6.98
CA SER A 331 38.91 -36.95 -7.81
C SER A 331 39.36 -36.24 -9.08
N LEU A 332 38.47 -35.47 -9.71
CA LEU A 332 38.79 -34.63 -10.87
C LEU A 332 39.64 -33.43 -10.46
N SER A 333 39.43 -32.84 -9.29
CA SER A 333 40.33 -31.86 -8.67
C SER A 333 41.70 -32.46 -8.37
N THR A 334 41.76 -33.69 -7.87
CA THR A 334 43.02 -34.43 -7.63
C THR A 334 43.68 -34.82 -8.95
N VAL A 335 42.92 -35.17 -9.99
CA VAL A 335 43.42 -35.44 -11.34
C VAL A 335 43.90 -34.15 -12.00
N ASN A 336 43.22 -33.02 -11.86
CA ASN A 336 43.68 -31.71 -12.31
C ASN A 336 44.95 -31.30 -11.56
N ALA A 337 44.98 -31.36 -10.23
CA ALA A 337 46.18 -31.04 -9.46
C ALA A 337 47.35 -31.98 -9.79
N ASN A 338 47.09 -33.27 -10.05
CA ASN A 338 48.10 -34.20 -10.52
C ASN A 338 48.48 -33.97 -11.99
N LEU A 339 47.59 -33.49 -12.84
CA LEU A 339 47.83 -33.17 -14.25
C LEU A 339 48.60 -31.85 -14.39
N ASP A 340 48.28 -30.85 -13.59
CA ASP A 340 49.01 -29.58 -13.44
C ASP A 340 50.41 -29.84 -12.84
N SER A 341 50.49 -30.68 -11.80
CA SER A 341 51.77 -31.13 -11.22
C SER A 341 52.58 -31.98 -12.20
N LEU A 342 51.93 -32.83 -13.01
CA LEU A 342 52.58 -33.61 -14.05
C LEU A 342 53.00 -32.75 -15.26
N GLN A 343 52.24 -31.73 -15.65
CA GLN A 343 52.63 -30.72 -16.66
C GLN A 343 53.82 -29.90 -16.16
N THR A 344 53.80 -29.47 -14.90
CA THR A 344 54.92 -28.75 -14.27
C THR A 344 56.16 -29.65 -14.12
N SER A 345 55.97 -30.94 -13.85
CA SER A 345 57.05 -31.94 -13.77
C SER A 345 57.60 -32.34 -15.15
N MET A 346 56.74 -32.46 -16.17
CA MET A 346 57.12 -32.70 -17.57
C MET A 346 57.89 -31.50 -18.15
N GLY A 347 57.56 -30.27 -17.76
CA GLY A 347 58.33 -29.08 -18.12
C GLY A 347 59.79 -29.08 -17.61
N ASN A 348 60.11 -29.93 -16.63
CA ASN A 348 61.47 -30.11 -16.09
C ASN A 348 62.11 -31.45 -16.51
N ALA A 349 61.45 -32.26 -17.34
CA ALA A 349 61.93 -33.57 -17.76
C ALA A 349 62.66 -33.50 -19.11
N VAL A 350 63.86 -34.09 -19.18
CA VAL A 350 64.64 -34.17 -20.42
C VAL A 350 64.05 -35.23 -21.36
N SER A 351 63.44 -34.81 -22.46
CA SER A 351 62.95 -35.70 -23.52
C SER A 351 64.04 -36.03 -24.54
N TYR A 352 63.93 -37.21 -25.15
CA TYR A 352 64.58 -37.48 -26.43
C TYR A 352 63.89 -36.68 -27.53
N ASP A 353 64.62 -36.37 -28.60
CA ASP A 353 64.09 -35.57 -29.71
C ASP A 353 62.94 -36.31 -30.39
N ASP A 354 63.13 -37.59 -30.72
CA ASP A 354 62.09 -38.43 -31.33
C ASP A 354 61.96 -39.82 -30.68
N SER A 355 61.00 -40.59 -31.17
CA SER A 355 60.63 -41.92 -30.64
C SER A 355 61.69 -43.01 -30.85
N SER A 356 62.69 -42.79 -31.70
CA SER A 356 63.85 -43.70 -31.87
C SER A 356 64.85 -43.61 -30.72
N LYS A 357 64.82 -42.53 -29.94
CA LYS A 357 65.68 -42.27 -28.79
C LYS A 357 67.19 -42.23 -29.11
N SER A 358 67.56 -41.88 -30.35
CA SER A 358 68.97 -41.75 -30.75
C SER A 358 69.64 -40.48 -30.23
N THR A 359 68.89 -39.41 -29.97
CA THR A 359 69.40 -38.08 -29.59
C THR A 359 68.53 -37.39 -28.56
N ILE A 360 69.17 -36.53 -27.77
CA ILE A 360 68.56 -35.62 -26.79
C ILE A 360 69.13 -34.23 -27.06
N THR A 361 68.29 -33.29 -27.50
CA THR A 361 68.63 -31.87 -27.51
C THR A 361 68.24 -31.25 -26.17
N LEU A 362 69.23 -30.89 -25.35
CA LEU A 362 68.99 -30.21 -24.08
C LEU A 362 68.43 -28.81 -24.36
N GLY A 363 67.15 -28.61 -24.02
CA GLY A 363 66.36 -27.43 -24.43
C GLY A 363 65.15 -27.77 -25.33
N GLY A 364 65.08 -29.01 -25.85
CA GLY A 364 64.03 -29.48 -26.75
C GLY A 364 64.48 -29.54 -28.21
N MET A 365 63.81 -30.36 -29.04
CA MET A 365 64.15 -30.51 -30.46
C MET A 365 64.10 -29.15 -31.17
N GLY A 366 65.22 -28.72 -31.75
CA GLY A 366 65.34 -27.43 -32.45
C GLY A 366 65.82 -26.25 -31.58
N ALA A 367 66.11 -26.46 -30.29
CA ALA A 367 66.73 -25.43 -29.45
C ALA A 367 68.13 -25.06 -29.97
N THR A 368 68.31 -23.81 -30.41
CA THR A 368 69.58 -23.27 -30.94
C THR A 368 70.43 -22.60 -29.86
N THR A 369 69.86 -22.27 -28.70
CA THR A 369 70.54 -21.72 -27.53
C THR A 369 71.13 -22.85 -26.66
N PRO A 370 72.46 -22.96 -26.48
CA PRO A 370 73.07 -24.07 -25.73
C PRO A 370 72.71 -24.05 -24.23
N VAL A 371 72.19 -25.17 -23.71
CA VAL A 371 71.91 -25.33 -22.28
C VAL A 371 73.19 -25.73 -21.52
N LEU A 372 73.56 -24.94 -20.50
CA LEU A 372 74.75 -25.17 -19.68
C LEU A 372 74.57 -26.37 -18.75
N LEU A 373 75.18 -27.52 -19.10
CA LEU A 373 75.16 -28.73 -18.28
C LEU A 373 76.19 -28.63 -17.14
N THR A 374 75.73 -28.29 -15.94
CA THR A 374 76.57 -28.20 -14.72
C THR A 374 76.50 -29.46 -13.86
N ASN A 375 77.40 -29.59 -12.88
CA ASN A 375 77.46 -30.71 -11.93
C ASN A 375 77.71 -32.11 -12.57
N VAL A 376 78.35 -32.17 -13.73
CA VAL A 376 78.77 -33.42 -14.40
C VAL A 376 80.05 -33.95 -13.74
N ALA A 377 80.02 -35.19 -13.23
CA ALA A 377 81.20 -35.87 -12.72
C ALA A 377 82.26 -36.10 -13.83
N ALA A 378 83.54 -36.23 -13.46
CA ALA A 378 84.59 -36.44 -14.45
C ALA A 378 84.44 -37.82 -15.14
N GLY A 379 84.17 -37.83 -16.44
CA GLY A 379 83.96 -39.03 -17.24
C GLY A 379 85.24 -39.87 -17.41
N THR A 380 85.12 -41.18 -17.54
CA THR A 380 86.27 -42.08 -17.61
C THR A 380 86.98 -41.93 -18.96
N ILE A 381 88.23 -41.46 -19.00
CA ILE A 381 88.98 -41.35 -20.27
C ILE A 381 89.54 -42.72 -20.66
N SER A 382 88.84 -43.43 -21.54
CA SER A 382 89.28 -44.71 -22.11
C SER A 382 88.74 -44.91 -23.53
N ALA A 383 89.35 -45.83 -24.30
CA ALA A 383 89.04 -46.04 -25.72
C ALA A 383 87.63 -46.57 -26.02
N THR A 384 86.84 -46.94 -25.00
CA THR A 384 85.46 -47.43 -25.14
C THR A 384 84.47 -46.66 -24.24
N SER A 385 84.87 -45.49 -23.73
CA SER A 385 84.01 -44.70 -22.84
C SER A 385 82.95 -43.94 -23.62
N THR A 386 81.74 -43.87 -23.05
CA THR A 386 80.64 -43.02 -23.51
C THR A 386 80.27 -41.96 -22.47
N ASP A 387 81.10 -41.76 -21.45
CA ASP A 387 80.88 -40.75 -20.41
C ASP A 387 81.07 -39.33 -20.98
N ALA A 388 80.25 -38.37 -20.55
CA ALA A 388 80.45 -36.96 -20.88
C ALA A 388 81.71 -36.43 -20.17
N VAL A 389 82.68 -35.92 -20.95
CA VAL A 389 83.88 -35.25 -20.40
C VAL A 389 83.52 -33.83 -19.96
N ASN A 390 83.92 -33.46 -18.75
CA ASN A 390 83.62 -32.13 -18.19
C ASN A 390 84.76 -31.12 -18.41
N GLY A 391 84.47 -29.84 -18.17
CA GLY A 391 85.41 -28.73 -18.47
C GLY A 391 86.77 -28.82 -17.75
N SER A 392 86.85 -29.42 -16.56
CA SER A 392 88.13 -29.55 -15.85
C SER A 392 89.04 -30.64 -16.45
N GLN A 393 88.46 -31.64 -17.12
CA GLN A 393 89.21 -32.65 -17.88
C GLN A 393 89.80 -32.06 -19.15
N LEU A 394 89.02 -31.25 -19.89
CA LEU A 394 89.52 -30.54 -21.07
C LEU A 394 90.60 -29.50 -20.70
N TYR A 395 90.42 -28.77 -19.60
CA TYR A 395 91.43 -27.85 -19.06
C TYR A 395 92.73 -28.58 -18.69
N THR A 396 92.65 -29.80 -18.16
CA THR A 396 93.83 -30.64 -17.86
C THR A 396 94.56 -31.09 -19.14
N LEU A 397 93.83 -31.33 -20.24
CA LEU A 397 94.43 -31.59 -21.56
C LEU A 397 95.10 -30.33 -22.14
N GLN A 398 94.45 -29.17 -22.01
CA GLN A 398 94.98 -27.87 -22.45
C GLN A 398 96.30 -27.51 -21.74
N GLN A 399 96.40 -27.77 -20.42
CA GLN A 399 97.62 -27.57 -19.63
C GLN A 399 98.79 -28.47 -20.10
N ASN A 400 98.51 -29.66 -20.65
CA ASN A 400 99.55 -30.51 -21.25
C ASN A 400 99.99 -30.00 -22.64
N PHE A 401 99.08 -29.41 -23.41
CA PHE A 401 99.38 -28.85 -24.73
C PHE A 401 100.25 -27.59 -24.64
N ALA A 402 99.97 -26.71 -23.66
CA ALA A 402 100.78 -25.53 -23.38
C ALA A 402 102.26 -25.88 -23.08
N GLN A 403 102.51 -26.94 -22.30
CA GLN A 403 103.87 -27.39 -21.97
C GLN A 403 104.66 -27.96 -23.17
N GLN A 404 103.99 -28.42 -24.23
CA GLN A 404 104.66 -28.86 -25.46
C GLN A 404 104.98 -27.69 -26.42
N TYR A 405 104.18 -26.62 -26.40
CA TYR A 405 104.38 -25.44 -27.25
C TYR A 405 105.63 -24.64 -26.86
N ASP A 406 105.89 -24.50 -25.56
CA ASP A 406 107.11 -23.85 -25.04
C ASP A 406 108.38 -24.64 -25.38
N LEU A 407 108.31 -25.97 -25.45
CA LEU A 407 109.43 -26.83 -25.87
C LEU A 407 109.79 -26.63 -27.36
N LEU A 408 108.78 -26.46 -28.22
CA LEU A 408 108.96 -26.30 -29.67
C LEU A 408 109.61 -24.95 -30.01
N THR A 409 109.24 -23.89 -29.28
CA THR A 409 109.78 -22.53 -29.45
C THR A 409 111.30 -22.46 -29.18
N SER A 410 111.79 -23.28 -28.24
CA SER A 410 113.22 -23.37 -27.90
C SER A 410 114.07 -24.06 -28.98
N GLN A 411 113.50 -25.01 -29.73
CA GLN A 411 114.24 -25.76 -30.76
C GLN A 411 114.47 -24.95 -32.04
N VAL A 412 113.52 -24.10 -32.44
CA VAL A 412 113.59 -23.29 -33.68
C VAL A 412 114.66 -22.18 -33.59
N SER A 413 114.86 -21.59 -32.41
CA SER A 413 115.86 -20.53 -32.21
C SER A 413 117.33 -20.99 -32.35
N SER A 414 117.60 -22.29 -32.22
CA SER A 414 118.95 -22.84 -32.36
C SER A 414 119.35 -23.18 -33.81
N LEU A 415 118.37 -23.25 -34.72
CA LEU A 415 118.57 -23.65 -36.11
C LEU A 415 118.83 -22.46 -37.05
N SER A 416 118.28 -21.27 -36.75
CA SER A 416 118.50 -20.08 -37.59
C SER A 416 119.95 -19.57 -37.53
N THR A 417 120.58 -19.64 -36.37
CA THR A 417 121.97 -19.18 -36.14
C THR A 417 123.02 -19.98 -36.90
N SER A 418 122.69 -21.18 -37.40
CA SER A 418 123.63 -22.05 -38.13
C SER A 418 123.56 -21.90 -39.66
N VAL A 419 122.66 -21.06 -40.19
CA VAL A 419 122.41 -20.95 -41.64
C VAL A 419 122.99 -19.66 -42.24
N SER A 420 123.05 -18.55 -41.49
CA SER A 420 123.54 -17.27 -42.02
C SER A 420 125.07 -17.19 -42.23
N ASP A 421 125.85 -17.96 -41.47
CA ASP A 421 127.33 -17.90 -41.52
C ASP A 421 127.95 -18.56 -42.77
N LEU A 422 127.14 -19.07 -43.71
CA LEU A 422 127.61 -19.75 -44.93
C LEU A 422 127.24 -19.05 -46.26
N GLN A 423 126.76 -17.79 -46.23
CA GLN A 423 126.46 -17.00 -47.44
C GLN A 423 127.30 -15.72 -47.58
N GLY A 424 128.50 -15.69 -47.00
CA GLY A 424 129.49 -14.67 -47.34
C GLY A 424 130.09 -14.88 -48.73
N SER A 425 129.73 -14.06 -49.73
CA SER A 425 130.68 -13.22 -50.51
C SER A 425 130.15 -12.63 -51.84
N VAL A 426 130.65 -11.41 -52.15
CA VAL A 426 130.84 -10.75 -53.47
C VAL A 426 129.82 -9.66 -53.96
N ALA A 427 130.38 -8.43 -54.08
CA ALA A 427 130.05 -7.30 -54.98
C ALA A 427 128.93 -6.27 -54.63
N ALA A 428 129.04 -5.08 -55.24
CA ALA A 428 128.45 -3.80 -54.80
C ALA A 428 127.78 -2.99 -55.93
N SER A 429 126.84 -2.08 -55.59
CA SER A 429 126.49 -0.82 -56.31
C SER A 429 125.45 -0.01 -55.51
N ALA A 430 125.18 1.27 -55.87
CA ALA A 430 124.29 2.21 -55.15
C ALA A 430 123.05 2.64 -55.96
N GLY A 431 122.03 3.21 -55.28
CA GLY A 431 120.76 3.73 -55.83
C GLY A 431 120.79 5.20 -56.32
N THR A 432 119.64 5.74 -56.74
CA THR A 432 119.58 6.95 -57.60
C THR A 432 118.74 8.09 -57.02
N ALA A 433 119.38 9.22 -56.72
CA ALA A 433 118.72 10.49 -56.36
C ALA A 433 118.89 11.50 -57.50
N SER A 434 117.80 12.14 -57.96
CA SER A 434 117.81 13.09 -59.08
C SER A 434 117.02 14.38 -58.86
N GLY A 435 116.25 14.50 -57.77
CA GLY A 435 115.65 15.77 -57.36
C GLY A 435 116.64 16.64 -56.58
N ASP A 436 116.54 17.97 -56.67
CA ASP A 436 117.41 18.85 -55.90
C ASP A 436 117.23 18.63 -54.39
N ASN A 437 118.33 18.40 -53.67
CA ASN A 437 118.34 18.01 -52.25
C ASN A 437 117.59 16.70 -51.90
N SER A 438 117.38 15.81 -52.89
CA SER A 438 116.76 14.49 -52.65
C SER A 438 117.75 13.45 -52.11
N THR A 439 117.25 12.46 -51.35
CA THR A 439 118.04 11.42 -50.69
C THR A 439 117.52 10.03 -51.04
N ALA A 440 118.23 9.29 -51.90
CA ALA A 440 117.92 7.88 -52.21
C ALA A 440 118.96 6.96 -51.56
N SER A 441 118.55 6.17 -50.56
CA SER A 441 119.46 5.31 -49.77
C SER A 441 119.11 3.82 -49.80
N GLY A 442 117.91 3.45 -50.23
CA GLY A 442 117.53 2.06 -50.45
C GLY A 442 118.08 1.51 -51.76
N ASN A 443 118.25 0.20 -51.83
CA ASN A 443 118.72 -0.50 -53.02
C ASN A 443 117.67 -0.37 -54.16
N ASN A 444 118.05 0.18 -55.31
CA ASN A 444 117.12 0.59 -56.38
C ASN A 444 116.06 1.64 -55.97
N ALA A 445 116.28 2.38 -54.88
CA ALA A 445 115.41 3.50 -54.52
C ALA A 445 115.59 4.68 -55.49
N THR A 446 114.49 5.40 -55.73
CA THR A 446 114.39 6.53 -56.66
C THR A 446 113.82 7.74 -55.92
N ALA A 447 114.64 8.77 -55.70
CA ALA A 447 114.18 10.04 -55.16
C ALA A 447 114.31 11.13 -56.25
N SER A 448 113.19 11.56 -56.85
CA SER A 448 113.21 12.46 -58.01
C SER A 448 112.52 13.81 -57.80
N GLY A 449 111.70 13.94 -56.75
CA GLY A 449 111.15 15.23 -56.33
C GLY A 449 112.21 16.07 -55.60
N THR A 450 112.11 17.38 -55.68
CA THR A 450 112.97 18.28 -54.89
C THR A 450 112.71 18.05 -53.40
N ASN A 451 113.77 17.98 -52.60
CA ASN A 451 113.76 17.63 -51.17
C ASN A 451 113.12 16.25 -50.82
N SER A 452 112.96 15.34 -51.79
CA SER A 452 112.32 14.03 -51.55
C SER A 452 113.28 12.98 -50.96
N THR A 453 112.77 12.02 -50.19
CA THR A 453 113.57 11.04 -49.43
C THR A 453 113.09 9.61 -49.68
N ALA A 454 113.84 8.82 -50.45
CA ALA A 454 113.55 7.41 -50.79
C ALA A 454 114.55 6.47 -50.08
N THR A 455 114.22 6.03 -48.86
CA THR A 455 115.15 5.30 -47.98
C THR A 455 114.90 3.79 -47.89
N GLY A 456 113.74 3.28 -48.33
CA GLY A 456 113.47 1.84 -48.41
C GLY A 456 113.96 1.23 -49.74
N ASP A 457 114.32 -0.06 -49.77
CA ASP A 457 114.74 -0.72 -51.02
C ASP A 457 113.58 -0.71 -52.03
N ASN A 458 113.86 -0.39 -53.30
CA ASN A 458 112.90 -0.19 -54.38
C ASN A 458 111.83 0.91 -54.11
N SER A 459 112.05 1.80 -53.14
CA SER A 459 111.11 2.90 -52.86
C SER A 459 111.22 4.05 -53.88
N SER A 460 110.13 4.80 -54.07
CA SER A 460 109.99 5.82 -55.12
C SER A 460 109.38 7.12 -54.58
N ALA A 461 110.21 8.09 -54.21
CA ALA A 461 109.81 9.41 -53.72
C ALA A 461 109.91 10.46 -54.84
N THR A 462 108.85 10.65 -55.63
CA THR A 462 108.89 11.48 -56.85
C THR A 462 108.17 12.83 -56.74
N GLY A 463 107.32 13.03 -55.73
CA GLY A 463 106.71 14.33 -55.45
C GLY A 463 107.69 15.25 -54.71
N ASP A 464 107.59 16.56 -54.88
CA ASP A 464 108.42 17.51 -54.13
C ASP A 464 108.14 17.38 -52.62
N ASN A 465 109.17 17.44 -51.77
CA ASN A 465 109.15 17.19 -50.33
C ASN A 465 108.59 15.82 -49.88
N SER A 466 108.44 14.84 -50.78
CA SER A 466 107.87 13.53 -50.45
C SER A 466 108.85 12.56 -49.75
N THR A 467 108.38 11.62 -48.95
CA THR A 467 109.20 10.65 -48.19
C THR A 467 108.71 9.22 -48.39
N ALA A 468 109.45 8.40 -49.14
CA ALA A 468 109.19 6.97 -49.36
C ALA A 468 110.21 6.11 -48.57
N SER A 469 109.93 5.77 -47.31
CA SER A 469 110.89 5.06 -46.44
C SER A 469 110.63 3.55 -46.29
N GLY A 470 109.48 3.05 -46.70
CA GLY A 470 109.20 1.61 -46.67
C GLY A 470 109.79 0.89 -47.88
N THR A 471 110.14 -0.39 -47.74
CA THR A 471 110.55 -1.24 -48.88
C THR A 471 109.44 -1.23 -49.94
N ASN A 472 109.75 -0.96 -51.21
CA ASN A 472 108.80 -0.84 -52.33
C ASN A 472 107.71 0.25 -52.14
N SER A 473 107.89 1.19 -51.20
CA SER A 473 106.94 2.28 -50.99
C SER A 473 107.04 3.38 -52.05
N THR A 474 105.95 4.07 -52.36
CA THR A 474 105.85 5.03 -53.46
C THR A 474 105.20 6.34 -53.00
N ALA A 475 105.97 7.39 -52.77
CA ALA A 475 105.50 8.72 -52.38
C ALA A 475 105.57 9.68 -53.61
N THR A 476 104.46 9.90 -54.31
CA THR A 476 104.44 10.59 -55.61
C THR A 476 103.76 11.96 -55.59
N GLY A 477 102.94 12.26 -54.58
CA GLY A 477 102.32 13.58 -54.38
C GLY A 477 103.24 14.58 -53.66
N GLU A 478 103.00 15.87 -53.82
CA GLU A 478 103.77 16.94 -53.16
C GLU A 478 103.60 16.84 -51.63
N ASN A 479 104.67 16.86 -50.84
CA ASN A 479 104.68 16.66 -49.39
C ASN A 479 104.13 15.29 -48.88
N SER A 480 104.00 14.29 -49.76
CA SER A 480 103.46 12.97 -49.40
C SER A 480 104.45 12.07 -48.64
N THR A 481 103.98 11.18 -47.75
CA THR A 481 104.84 10.36 -46.88
C THR A 481 104.40 8.89 -46.88
N ALA A 482 105.11 8.01 -47.59
CA ALA A 482 104.89 6.57 -47.63
C ALA A 482 105.98 5.83 -46.82
N THR A 483 105.68 5.32 -45.61
CA THR A 483 106.68 4.67 -44.74
C THR A 483 106.47 3.19 -44.50
N GLY A 484 105.29 2.65 -44.80
CA GLY A 484 105.03 1.20 -44.75
C GLY A 484 105.64 0.47 -45.95
N THR A 485 106.01 -0.81 -45.80
CA THR A 485 106.47 -1.64 -46.93
C THR A 485 105.33 -1.81 -47.94
N ASP A 486 105.58 -1.68 -49.25
CA ASP A 486 104.58 -1.66 -50.33
C ASP A 486 103.51 -0.54 -50.23
N SER A 487 103.73 0.51 -49.43
CA SER A 487 102.77 1.61 -49.27
C SER A 487 102.87 2.68 -50.37
N ALA A 488 101.76 3.28 -50.81
CA ALA A 488 101.71 4.24 -51.91
C ALA A 488 100.98 5.55 -51.52
N ALA A 489 101.72 6.62 -51.25
CA ALA A 489 101.18 7.97 -50.98
C ALA A 489 101.25 8.83 -52.25
N SER A 490 100.15 9.04 -52.97
CA SER A 490 100.15 9.74 -54.27
C SER A 490 99.39 11.08 -54.31
N GLY A 491 98.57 11.38 -53.31
CA GLY A 491 97.96 12.70 -53.14
C GLY A 491 98.93 13.70 -52.49
N ASN A 492 98.72 14.99 -52.70
CA ASN A 492 99.53 16.04 -52.09
C ASN A 492 99.27 16.10 -50.58
N ASN A 493 100.31 16.12 -49.75
CA ASN A 493 100.27 16.02 -48.29
C ASN A 493 99.69 14.71 -47.75
N SER A 494 99.60 13.65 -48.57
CA SER A 494 99.06 12.37 -48.13
C SER A 494 100.08 11.51 -47.36
N THR A 495 99.64 10.60 -46.49
CA THR A 495 100.51 9.83 -45.58
C THR A 495 100.13 8.33 -45.55
N ALA A 496 100.92 7.46 -46.18
CA ALA A 496 100.74 6.01 -46.22
C ALA A 496 101.75 5.27 -45.30
N ASN A 497 101.43 5.08 -44.02
CA ASN A 497 102.35 4.53 -43.03
C ASN A 497 102.17 3.02 -42.75
N GLY A 498 101.03 2.44 -43.12
CA GLY A 498 100.80 0.99 -42.96
C GLY A 498 101.45 0.18 -44.09
N ALA A 499 101.89 -1.06 -43.83
CA ALA A 499 102.37 -1.92 -44.91
C ALA A 499 101.25 -2.25 -45.91
N ASN A 500 101.53 -2.18 -47.22
CA ASN A 500 100.61 -2.25 -48.35
C ASN A 500 99.45 -1.23 -48.31
N SER A 501 99.65 -0.08 -47.64
CA SER A 501 98.63 0.98 -47.56
C SER A 501 98.72 1.99 -48.70
N THR A 502 97.59 2.52 -49.19
CA THR A 502 97.55 3.48 -50.31
C THR A 502 96.85 4.77 -49.89
N ALA A 503 97.54 5.91 -49.91
CA ALA A 503 97.00 7.25 -49.61
C ALA A 503 97.03 8.14 -50.88
N SER A 504 96.00 8.11 -51.72
CA SER A 504 96.01 8.80 -53.03
C SER A 504 95.25 10.12 -53.10
N GLY A 505 94.46 10.46 -52.10
CA GLY A 505 93.75 11.76 -52.03
C GLY A 505 94.63 12.84 -51.43
N ASP A 506 94.43 14.08 -51.81
CA ASP A 506 95.17 15.22 -51.26
C ASP A 506 94.84 15.37 -49.76
N ASN A 507 95.85 15.44 -48.90
CA ASN A 507 95.77 15.44 -47.43
C ASN A 507 95.27 14.13 -46.80
N SER A 508 95.23 13.01 -47.53
CA SER A 508 94.74 11.72 -47.00
C SER A 508 95.75 10.95 -46.13
N THR A 509 95.32 10.07 -45.24
CA THR A 509 96.20 9.31 -44.33
C THR A 509 95.82 7.82 -44.26
N ALA A 510 96.63 6.94 -44.86
CA ALA A 510 96.48 5.48 -44.81
C ALA A 510 97.52 4.85 -43.84
N SER A 511 97.18 4.70 -42.56
CA SER A 511 98.13 4.22 -41.52
C SER A 511 97.97 2.74 -41.12
N GLY A 512 96.85 2.10 -41.47
CA GLY A 512 96.63 0.68 -41.19
C GLY A 512 97.29 -0.24 -42.22
N THR A 513 97.67 -1.45 -41.84
CA THR A 513 98.20 -2.47 -42.77
C THR A 513 97.13 -2.81 -43.82
N ASN A 514 97.44 -2.76 -45.12
CA ASN A 514 96.52 -2.91 -46.25
C ASN A 514 95.41 -1.82 -46.34
N SER A 515 95.58 -0.66 -45.70
CA SER A 515 94.56 0.41 -45.70
C SER A 515 94.59 1.31 -46.94
N THR A 516 93.47 1.87 -47.38
CA THR A 516 93.35 2.60 -48.66
C THR A 516 92.59 3.91 -48.48
N ALA A 517 93.29 5.05 -48.35
CA ALA A 517 92.74 6.40 -48.21
C ALA A 517 92.83 7.20 -49.53
N THR A 518 91.83 7.13 -50.41
CA THR A 518 91.90 7.72 -51.76
C THR A 518 91.10 9.00 -51.97
N GLY A 519 90.21 9.36 -51.04
CA GLY A 519 89.49 10.64 -51.08
C GLY A 519 90.33 11.77 -50.46
N ASP A 520 90.13 13.00 -50.91
CA ASP A 520 90.86 14.15 -50.35
C ASP A 520 90.50 14.33 -48.87
N ASN A 521 91.47 14.65 -48.01
CA ASN A 521 91.38 14.72 -46.55
C ASN A 521 90.90 13.43 -45.84
N SER A 522 90.89 12.27 -46.51
CA SER A 522 90.40 11.02 -45.92
C SER A 522 91.42 10.33 -45.00
N THR A 523 90.98 9.53 -44.02
CA THR A 523 91.85 8.83 -43.05
C THR A 523 91.49 7.35 -42.92
N ALA A 524 92.31 6.44 -43.45
CA ALA A 524 92.19 4.99 -43.30
C ALA A 524 93.25 4.46 -42.31
N SER A 525 92.90 4.24 -41.03
CA SER A 525 93.88 3.84 -39.99
C SER A 525 93.74 2.38 -39.50
N GLY A 526 92.65 1.70 -39.83
CA GLY A 526 92.44 0.30 -39.46
C GLY A 526 93.12 -0.67 -40.43
N THR A 527 93.48 -1.87 -39.96
CA THR A 527 93.97 -2.95 -40.83
C THR A 527 92.95 -3.25 -41.91
N ASN A 528 93.31 -3.25 -43.20
CA ASN A 528 92.42 -3.45 -44.35
C ASN A 528 91.28 -2.42 -44.48
N SER A 529 91.39 -1.26 -43.82
CA SER A 529 90.38 -0.19 -43.90
C SER A 529 90.46 0.62 -45.20
N THR A 530 89.35 1.17 -45.70
CA THR A 530 89.27 1.85 -46.99
C THR A 530 88.47 3.15 -46.85
N ALA A 531 89.10 4.31 -46.99
CA ALA A 531 88.47 5.64 -46.92
C ALA A 531 88.56 6.32 -48.31
N THR A 532 87.48 6.34 -49.09
CA THR A 532 87.52 6.77 -50.51
C THR A 532 86.73 8.04 -50.81
N GLY A 533 85.85 8.48 -49.92
CA GLY A 533 85.14 9.77 -50.05
C GLY A 533 85.96 10.95 -49.53
N GLU A 534 85.66 12.16 -50.00
CA GLU A 534 86.29 13.39 -49.50
C GLU A 534 86.01 13.56 -47.99
N ASN A 535 87.01 13.88 -47.16
CA ASN A 535 86.93 13.98 -45.70
C ASN A 535 86.45 12.70 -44.96
N SER A 536 86.51 11.52 -45.60
CA SER A 536 86.05 10.25 -45.00
C SER A 536 87.04 9.64 -43.99
N THR A 537 86.59 8.92 -42.98
CA THR A 537 87.45 8.36 -41.91
C THR A 537 87.13 6.89 -41.62
N ALA A 538 88.01 5.95 -41.98
CA ALA A 538 87.88 4.51 -41.74
C ALA A 538 88.95 4.03 -40.73
N THR A 539 88.60 3.78 -39.47
CA THR A 539 89.58 3.41 -38.42
C THR A 539 89.44 1.99 -37.88
N GLY A 540 88.32 1.32 -38.12
CA GLY A 540 88.12 -0.09 -37.75
C GLY A 540 88.86 -1.05 -38.68
N THR A 541 89.21 -2.25 -38.22
CA THR A 541 89.76 -3.29 -39.10
C THR A 541 88.73 -3.71 -40.13
N ASP A 542 89.07 -3.85 -41.41
CA ASP A 542 88.16 -4.16 -42.53
C ASP A 542 87.03 -3.12 -42.75
N SER A 543 87.17 -1.89 -42.23
CA SER A 543 86.13 -0.85 -42.36
C SER A 543 86.21 -0.06 -43.68
N ALA A 544 85.09 0.38 -44.24
CA ALA A 544 85.01 1.07 -45.53
C ALA A 544 84.19 2.36 -45.47
N ALA A 545 84.82 3.54 -45.50
CA ALA A 545 84.18 4.86 -45.54
C ALA A 545 84.26 5.46 -46.96
N SER A 546 83.22 5.32 -47.78
CA SER A 546 83.26 5.77 -49.20
C SER A 546 82.42 7.00 -49.54
N GLY A 547 81.54 7.44 -48.63
CA GLY A 547 80.79 8.69 -48.80
C GLY A 547 81.63 9.91 -48.40
N ASN A 548 81.33 11.08 -48.91
CA ASN A 548 81.99 12.32 -48.51
C ASN A 548 81.63 12.65 -47.05
N ASN A 549 82.60 13.03 -46.22
CA ASN A 549 82.47 13.24 -44.77
C ASN A 549 81.98 12.00 -43.98
N SER A 550 82.10 10.79 -44.54
CA SER A 550 81.65 9.54 -43.89
C SER A 550 82.65 9.01 -42.87
N THR A 551 82.20 8.25 -41.86
CA THR A 551 83.06 7.73 -40.77
C THR A 551 82.77 6.26 -40.45
N ALA A 552 83.70 5.35 -40.77
CA ALA A 552 83.63 3.91 -40.52
C ALA A 552 84.64 3.47 -39.42
N ASN A 553 84.24 3.51 -38.15
CA ASN A 553 85.14 3.25 -37.00
C ASN A 553 85.02 1.83 -36.42
N GLY A 554 83.93 1.11 -36.70
CA GLY A 554 83.76 -0.27 -36.22
C GLY A 554 84.54 -1.28 -37.07
N ALA A 555 84.94 -2.41 -36.49
CA ALA A 555 85.54 -3.50 -37.29
C ALA A 555 84.51 -4.06 -38.29
N ASN A 556 84.89 -4.25 -39.56
CA ASN A 556 84.03 -4.61 -40.69
C ASN A 556 82.86 -3.63 -40.93
N SER A 557 82.97 -2.36 -40.50
CA SER A 557 81.91 -1.37 -40.70
C SER A 557 81.98 -0.66 -42.06
N THR A 558 80.84 -0.33 -42.68
CA THR A 558 80.78 0.33 -43.99
C THR A 558 79.98 1.63 -43.89
N ALA A 559 80.58 2.79 -44.16
CA ALA A 559 79.94 4.11 -44.22
C ALA A 559 80.01 4.66 -45.65
N SER A 560 79.04 4.35 -46.51
CA SER A 560 79.09 4.68 -47.95
C SER A 560 78.26 5.88 -48.37
N GLY A 561 77.34 6.36 -47.52
CA GLY A 561 76.55 7.57 -47.78
C GLY A 561 77.30 8.83 -47.39
N ASP A 562 77.04 9.96 -48.07
CA ASP A 562 77.63 11.24 -47.70
C ASP A 562 77.18 11.64 -46.27
N ASN A 563 78.09 12.16 -45.46
CA ASN A 563 77.94 12.46 -44.03
C ASN A 563 77.55 11.26 -43.13
N SER A 564 77.67 10.02 -43.60
CA SER A 564 77.24 8.82 -42.84
C SER A 564 78.25 8.37 -41.77
N THR A 565 77.81 7.71 -40.70
CA THR A 565 78.67 7.22 -39.62
C THR A 565 78.37 5.76 -39.26
N ALA A 566 79.28 4.83 -39.54
CA ALA A 566 79.23 3.42 -39.14
C ALA A 566 80.27 3.13 -38.05
N SER A 567 79.88 3.03 -36.78
CA SER A 567 80.82 2.86 -35.64
C SER A 567 80.70 1.53 -34.90
N GLY A 568 79.64 0.75 -35.12
CA GLY A 568 79.51 -0.59 -34.55
C GLY A 568 80.29 -1.65 -35.35
N THR A 569 80.71 -2.73 -34.71
CA THR A 569 81.28 -3.89 -35.42
C THR A 569 80.27 -4.42 -36.44
N ASN A 570 80.67 -4.63 -37.69
CA ASN A 570 79.83 -5.06 -38.81
C ASN A 570 78.65 -4.12 -39.14
N SER A 571 78.71 -2.86 -38.70
CA SER A 571 77.65 -1.87 -38.97
C SER A 571 77.74 -1.27 -40.38
N THR A 572 76.62 -0.90 -40.99
CA THR A 572 76.53 -0.47 -42.39
C THR A 572 75.65 0.78 -42.53
N ALA A 573 76.23 1.96 -42.72
CA ALA A 573 75.55 3.23 -42.95
C ALA A 573 75.69 3.65 -44.43
N THR A 574 74.61 3.63 -45.23
CA THR A 574 74.68 3.84 -46.69
C THR A 574 73.84 5.00 -47.20
N GLY A 575 72.87 5.49 -46.42
CA GLY A 575 72.08 6.67 -46.78
C GLY A 575 72.83 7.97 -46.47
N GLU A 576 72.45 9.08 -47.13
CA GLU A 576 73.01 10.41 -46.82
C GLU A 576 72.69 10.78 -45.36
N ASN A 577 73.65 11.29 -44.59
CA ASN A 577 73.56 11.60 -43.16
C ASN A 577 73.11 10.42 -42.25
N SER A 578 73.25 9.18 -42.69
CA SER A 578 72.84 7.99 -41.92
C SER A 578 73.83 7.60 -40.80
N THR A 579 73.36 7.03 -39.69
CA THR A 579 74.18 6.69 -38.53
C THR A 579 73.92 5.27 -38.04
N ALA A 580 74.89 4.35 -38.17
CA ALA A 580 74.83 2.98 -37.68
C ALA A 580 75.87 2.74 -36.56
N THR A 581 75.46 2.63 -35.30
CA THR A 581 76.40 2.50 -34.16
C THR A 581 76.31 1.19 -33.39
N GLY A 582 75.23 0.42 -33.56
CA GLY A 582 75.10 -0.91 -32.97
C GLY A 582 75.93 -1.96 -33.72
N THR A 583 76.32 -3.04 -33.05
CA THR A 583 76.95 -4.19 -33.73
C THR A 583 75.96 -4.80 -34.72
N ASP A 584 76.38 -5.15 -35.93
CA ASP A 584 75.53 -5.68 -37.01
C ASP A 584 74.35 -4.75 -37.43
N SER A 585 74.43 -3.45 -37.12
CA SER A 585 73.35 -2.50 -37.44
C SER A 585 73.45 -1.93 -38.87
N ALA A 586 72.32 -1.67 -39.52
CA ALA A 586 72.26 -1.16 -40.89
C ALA A 586 71.38 0.11 -41.00
N ALA A 587 71.95 1.24 -41.42
CA ALA A 587 71.26 2.50 -41.65
C ALA A 587 71.33 2.89 -43.14
N SER A 588 70.31 2.57 -43.94
CA SER A 588 70.36 2.76 -45.40
C SER A 588 69.51 3.91 -45.95
N GLY A 589 68.53 4.41 -45.18
CA GLY A 589 67.73 5.58 -45.55
C GLY A 589 68.49 6.89 -45.28
N ASN A 590 68.12 7.96 -45.98
CA ASN A 590 68.69 9.28 -45.76
C ASN A 590 68.29 9.79 -44.37
N ASN A 591 69.23 10.35 -43.61
CA ASN A 591 69.07 10.77 -42.21
C ASN A 591 68.64 9.64 -41.25
N SER A 592 68.80 8.36 -41.63
CA SER A 592 68.37 7.24 -40.79
C SER A 592 69.38 6.89 -39.68
N THR A 593 68.92 6.31 -38.58
CA THR A 593 69.74 6.02 -37.39
C THR A 593 69.51 4.60 -36.86
N ALA A 594 70.50 3.71 -36.96
CA ALA A 594 70.50 2.32 -36.47
C ALA A 594 71.49 2.15 -35.29
N ASN A 595 71.01 2.34 -34.06
CA ASN A 595 71.87 2.32 -32.85
C ASN A 595 71.79 1.01 -32.05
N GLY A 596 70.76 0.19 -32.25
CA GLY A 596 70.63 -1.11 -31.57
C GLY A 596 71.50 -2.18 -32.21
N ALA A 597 71.93 -3.19 -31.45
CA ALA A 597 72.62 -4.35 -32.04
C ALA A 597 71.67 -5.12 -32.98
N ASN A 598 72.11 -5.51 -34.17
CA ASN A 598 71.32 -6.09 -35.26
C ASN A 598 70.10 -5.23 -35.70
N SER A 599 70.14 -3.91 -35.49
CA SER A 599 69.03 -3.01 -35.87
C SER A 599 69.12 -2.54 -37.32
N THR A 600 67.99 -2.33 -37.99
CA THR A 600 67.91 -1.88 -39.39
C THR A 600 67.03 -0.64 -39.52
N ALA A 601 67.59 0.49 -39.98
CA ALA A 601 66.90 1.75 -40.26
C ALA A 601 67.03 2.11 -41.76
N SER A 602 66.02 1.75 -42.57
CA SER A 602 66.10 1.82 -44.05
C SER A 602 65.18 2.83 -44.73
N GLY A 603 64.14 3.33 -44.04
CA GLY A 603 63.34 4.46 -44.53
C GLY A 603 64.04 5.80 -44.28
N ASP A 604 63.68 6.83 -45.04
CA ASP A 604 64.26 8.16 -44.87
C ASP A 604 63.81 8.76 -43.52
N ASN A 605 64.72 9.37 -42.77
CA ASN A 605 64.56 9.84 -41.39
C ASN A 605 64.14 8.76 -40.36
N SER A 606 64.30 7.47 -40.68
CA SER A 606 63.92 6.37 -39.77
C SER A 606 64.91 6.15 -38.63
N THR A 607 64.46 5.66 -37.47
CA THR A 607 65.30 5.40 -36.28
C THR A 607 65.05 4.01 -35.70
N ALA A 608 66.03 3.12 -35.79
CA ALA A 608 66.04 1.79 -35.17
C ALA A 608 67.05 1.76 -33.99
N SER A 609 66.56 1.85 -32.74
CA SER A 609 67.43 1.95 -31.56
C SER A 609 67.39 0.73 -30.63
N GLY A 610 66.39 -0.14 -30.76
CA GLY A 610 66.31 -1.38 -29.99
C GLY A 610 67.18 -2.50 -30.59
N THR A 611 67.63 -3.45 -29.76
CA THR A 611 68.28 -4.67 -30.26
C THR A 611 67.33 -5.42 -31.21
N ASN A 612 67.81 -5.82 -32.39
CA ASN A 612 67.03 -6.48 -33.44
C ASN A 612 65.80 -5.66 -33.94
N SER A 613 65.81 -4.34 -33.73
CA SER A 613 64.71 -3.46 -34.19
C SER A 613 64.81 -3.12 -35.69
N THR A 614 63.68 -2.94 -36.35
CA THR A 614 63.59 -2.70 -37.80
C THR A 614 62.67 -1.51 -38.10
N ALA A 615 63.23 -0.38 -38.52
CA ALA A 615 62.51 0.80 -38.98
C ALA A 615 62.65 0.94 -40.51
N THR A 616 61.60 0.65 -41.29
CA THR A 616 61.66 0.62 -42.77
C THR A 616 60.76 1.64 -43.45
N GLY A 617 59.76 2.21 -42.76
CA GLY A 617 58.95 3.30 -43.30
C GLY A 617 59.65 4.66 -43.16
N ASP A 618 59.28 5.65 -43.98
CA ASP A 618 59.84 6.99 -43.87
C ASP A 618 59.38 7.64 -42.55
N ASN A 619 60.26 8.35 -41.86
CA ASN A 619 60.06 8.93 -40.52
C ASN A 619 59.67 7.91 -39.42
N SER A 620 59.86 6.60 -39.65
CA SER A 620 59.49 5.55 -38.69
C SER A 620 60.47 5.42 -37.52
N THR A 621 59.99 4.99 -36.35
CA THR A 621 60.82 4.79 -35.15
C THR A 621 60.58 3.40 -34.54
N ALA A 622 61.61 2.56 -34.46
CA ALA A 622 61.60 1.25 -33.80
C ALA A 622 62.59 1.26 -32.62
N SER A 623 62.11 1.45 -31.39
CA SER A 623 62.98 1.60 -30.20
C SER A 623 62.98 0.40 -29.24
N GLY A 624 61.95 -0.47 -29.32
CA GLY A 624 61.88 -1.69 -28.51
C GLY A 624 62.80 -2.80 -29.04
N THR A 625 63.19 -3.74 -28.19
CA THR A 625 63.88 -4.96 -28.65
C THR A 625 62.95 -5.78 -29.54
N ASP A 626 63.44 -6.28 -30.67
CA ASP A 626 62.63 -7.01 -31.68
C ASP A 626 61.43 -6.22 -32.24
N SER A 627 61.45 -4.89 -32.14
CA SER A 627 60.37 -4.03 -32.64
C SER A 627 60.46 -3.77 -34.16
N ALA A 628 59.33 -3.65 -34.84
CA ALA A 628 59.26 -3.40 -36.28
C ALA A 628 58.33 -2.21 -36.59
N ALA A 629 58.85 -1.14 -37.19
CA ALA A 629 58.10 0.03 -37.64
C ALA A 629 58.23 0.18 -39.17
N SER A 630 57.23 -0.25 -39.93
CA SER A 630 57.29 -0.31 -41.40
C SER A 630 56.38 0.65 -42.14
N GLY A 631 55.38 1.22 -41.48
CA GLY A 631 54.54 2.28 -42.06
C GLY A 631 55.24 3.64 -42.01
N ASN A 632 54.85 4.57 -42.86
CA ASN A 632 55.37 5.94 -42.84
C ASN A 632 54.91 6.64 -41.56
N ASN A 633 55.81 7.36 -40.89
CA ASN A 633 55.61 7.97 -39.57
C ASN A 633 55.18 6.97 -38.46
N SER A 634 55.40 5.67 -38.64
CA SER A 634 55.02 4.65 -37.66
C SER A 634 55.99 4.57 -36.47
N THR A 635 55.50 4.16 -35.30
CA THR A 635 56.29 4.13 -34.06
C THR A 635 56.10 2.81 -33.30
N ALA A 636 57.12 1.95 -33.27
CA ALA A 636 57.17 0.69 -32.54
C ALA A 636 58.14 0.78 -31.33
N ASN A 637 57.61 1.12 -30.15
CA ASN A 637 58.42 1.35 -28.95
C ASN A 637 58.43 0.16 -27.97
N GLY A 638 57.43 -0.73 -28.04
CA GLY A 638 57.37 -1.90 -27.16
C GLY A 638 58.31 -3.01 -27.60
N ALA A 639 58.75 -3.86 -26.66
CA ALA A 639 59.49 -5.07 -27.02
C ALA A 639 58.60 -6.03 -27.84
N ASN A 640 59.12 -6.57 -28.94
CA ASN A 640 58.39 -7.36 -29.94
C ASN A 640 57.12 -6.68 -30.49
N SER A 641 57.11 -5.33 -30.57
CA SER A 641 55.96 -4.58 -31.10
C SER A 641 56.07 -4.34 -32.61
N THR A 642 54.94 -4.33 -33.32
CA THR A 642 54.87 -4.13 -34.77
C THR A 642 53.95 -2.96 -35.11
N ALA A 643 54.46 -1.93 -35.78
CA ALA A 643 53.71 -0.77 -36.29
C ALA A 643 53.85 -0.72 -37.82
N SER A 644 52.88 -1.23 -38.58
CA SER A 644 52.99 -1.34 -40.05
C SER A 644 52.10 -0.40 -40.85
N GLY A 645 51.05 0.18 -40.25
CA GLY A 645 50.19 1.16 -40.92
C GLY A 645 50.82 2.55 -40.91
N ASP A 646 50.44 3.41 -41.85
CA ASP A 646 50.93 4.79 -41.88
C ASP A 646 50.41 5.56 -40.66
N ASN A 647 51.28 6.33 -40.00
CA ASN A 647 51.04 7.01 -38.72
C ASN A 647 50.67 6.07 -37.54
N SER A 648 50.88 4.75 -37.65
CA SER A 648 50.53 3.79 -36.59
C SER A 648 51.50 3.81 -35.40
N THR A 649 51.03 3.47 -34.20
CA THR A 649 51.83 3.45 -32.97
C THR A 649 51.64 2.17 -32.17
N ALA A 650 52.68 1.34 -32.07
CA ALA A 650 52.73 0.11 -31.27
C ALA A 650 53.70 0.28 -30.07
N SER A 651 53.18 0.71 -28.92
CA SER A 651 54.02 1.03 -27.73
C SER A 651 54.00 -0.04 -26.64
N GLY A 652 53.04 -0.96 -26.65
CA GLY A 652 52.99 -2.05 -25.68
C GLY A 652 53.92 -3.22 -26.04
N THR A 653 54.38 -3.99 -25.04
CA THR A 653 55.12 -5.24 -25.31
C THR A 653 54.22 -6.23 -26.07
N ASN A 654 54.74 -6.82 -27.15
CA ASN A 654 53.99 -7.69 -28.07
C ASN A 654 52.75 -7.01 -28.71
N SER A 655 52.73 -5.68 -28.81
CA SER A 655 51.61 -4.94 -29.43
C SER A 655 51.72 -4.88 -30.96
N THR A 656 50.59 -4.86 -31.65
CA THR A 656 50.50 -4.88 -33.12
C THR A 656 49.55 -3.80 -33.61
N ALA A 657 50.07 -2.76 -34.28
CA ALA A 657 49.31 -1.67 -34.89
C ALA A 657 49.50 -1.71 -36.42
N THR A 658 48.52 -2.19 -37.19
CA THR A 658 48.68 -2.40 -38.64
C THR A 658 47.73 -1.59 -39.52
N GLY A 659 46.65 -1.03 -38.95
CA GLY A 659 45.78 -0.09 -39.66
C GLY A 659 46.40 1.31 -39.71
N ASP A 660 46.00 2.13 -40.67
CA ASP A 660 46.47 3.51 -40.78
C ASP A 660 45.96 4.35 -39.60
N ASN A 661 46.81 5.20 -39.03
CA ASN A 661 46.57 5.96 -37.79
C ASN A 661 46.19 5.10 -36.56
N SER A 662 46.43 3.78 -36.58
CA SER A 662 46.07 2.89 -35.48
C SER A 662 47.03 2.98 -34.28
N THR A 663 46.53 2.73 -33.07
CA THR A 663 47.32 2.81 -31.83
C THR A 663 47.16 1.55 -30.96
N ALA A 664 48.21 0.74 -30.85
CA ALA A 664 48.30 -0.42 -29.97
C ALA A 664 49.25 -0.13 -28.79
N SER A 665 48.71 0.27 -27.63
CA SER A 665 49.50 0.71 -26.47
C SER A 665 49.54 -0.29 -25.31
N GLY A 666 48.59 -1.24 -25.25
CA GLY A 666 48.56 -2.27 -24.22
C GLY A 666 49.53 -3.43 -24.49
N THR A 667 49.96 -4.14 -23.46
CA THR A 667 50.70 -5.41 -23.63
C THR A 667 49.84 -6.43 -24.37
N ASN A 668 50.36 -7.07 -25.42
CA ASN A 668 49.61 -7.98 -26.31
C ASN A 668 48.40 -7.34 -27.01
N SER A 669 48.34 -6.01 -27.12
CA SER A 669 47.24 -5.31 -27.79
C SER A 669 47.35 -5.36 -29.32
N THR A 670 46.23 -5.42 -30.02
CA THR A 670 46.16 -5.55 -31.48
C THR A 670 45.19 -4.52 -32.06
N ALA A 671 45.68 -3.54 -32.82
CA ALA A 671 44.92 -2.50 -33.51
C ALA A 671 45.11 -2.63 -35.03
N THR A 672 44.17 -3.25 -35.75
CA THR A 672 44.31 -3.53 -37.20
C THR A 672 43.36 -2.74 -38.08
N GLY A 673 42.33 -2.11 -37.50
CA GLY A 673 41.44 -1.23 -38.24
C GLY A 673 42.04 0.16 -38.42
N ASP A 674 41.69 0.86 -39.49
CA ASP A 674 42.11 2.25 -39.67
C ASP A 674 41.51 3.14 -38.57
N ASN A 675 42.29 4.08 -38.06
CA ASN A 675 41.99 4.92 -36.89
C ASN A 675 41.65 4.14 -35.60
N SER A 676 41.94 2.84 -35.52
CA SER A 676 41.60 2.02 -34.34
C SER A 676 42.54 2.21 -33.16
N THR A 677 42.04 2.01 -31.94
CA THR A 677 42.82 2.16 -30.70
C THR A 677 42.66 0.95 -29.78
N ALA A 678 43.73 0.17 -29.59
CA ALA A 678 43.81 -0.94 -28.65
C ALA A 678 44.77 -0.59 -27.48
N SER A 679 44.25 -0.15 -26.34
CA SER A 679 45.08 0.32 -25.21
C SER A 679 45.08 -0.59 -23.98
N GLY A 680 44.15 -1.55 -23.89
CA GLY A 680 44.11 -2.51 -22.79
C GLY A 680 45.09 -3.67 -22.99
N THR A 681 45.52 -4.31 -21.92
CA THR A 681 46.26 -5.58 -22.01
C THR A 681 45.42 -6.61 -22.76
N ASN A 682 45.98 -7.28 -23.77
CA ASN A 682 45.29 -8.25 -24.63
C ASN A 682 44.04 -7.70 -25.34
N SER A 683 43.91 -6.37 -25.47
CA SER A 683 42.81 -5.73 -26.20
C SER A 683 42.96 -5.85 -27.72
N THR A 684 41.84 -5.94 -28.43
CA THR A 684 41.79 -6.13 -29.89
C THR A 684 40.82 -5.14 -30.52
N ALA A 685 41.28 -4.27 -31.40
CA ALA A 685 40.49 -3.28 -32.14
C ALA A 685 40.70 -3.50 -33.66
N THR A 686 39.74 -4.14 -34.34
CA THR A 686 39.89 -4.52 -35.75
C THR A 686 38.97 -3.77 -36.72
N GLY A 687 37.90 -3.14 -36.22
CA GLY A 687 37.00 -2.34 -37.06
C GLY A 687 37.56 -0.94 -37.35
N GLU A 688 37.10 -0.30 -38.42
CA GLU A 688 37.45 1.10 -38.70
C GLU A 688 36.96 1.98 -37.55
N ASN A 689 37.80 2.92 -37.08
CA ASN A 689 37.53 3.79 -35.93
C ASN A 689 37.15 3.06 -34.62
N SER A 690 37.49 1.77 -34.48
CA SER A 690 37.15 0.98 -33.30
C SER A 690 38.07 1.27 -32.10
N THR A 691 37.55 1.18 -30.88
CA THR A 691 38.26 1.51 -29.64
C THR A 691 38.13 0.39 -28.62
N ALA A 692 39.22 -0.31 -28.30
CA ALA A 692 39.30 -1.36 -27.29
C ALA A 692 40.26 -0.96 -26.15
N THR A 693 39.75 -0.54 -24.99
CA THR A 693 40.59 -0.03 -23.89
C THR A 693 40.58 -0.89 -22.63
N GLY A 694 39.60 -1.78 -22.47
CA GLY A 694 39.57 -2.74 -21.36
C GLY A 694 40.59 -3.87 -21.53
N THR A 695 41.01 -4.51 -20.44
CA THR A 695 41.80 -5.74 -20.53
C THR A 695 40.98 -6.84 -21.20
N ASP A 696 41.56 -7.60 -22.13
CA ASP A 696 40.86 -8.64 -22.90
C ASP A 696 39.62 -8.14 -23.67
N SER A 697 39.53 -6.84 -23.96
CA SER A 697 38.41 -6.24 -24.71
C SER A 697 38.55 -6.43 -26.23
N ALA A 698 37.44 -6.60 -26.94
CA ALA A 698 37.40 -6.80 -28.39
C ALA A 698 36.39 -5.83 -29.06
N ALA A 699 36.88 -4.90 -29.88
CA ALA A 699 36.09 -3.98 -30.69
C ALA A 699 36.29 -4.30 -32.18
N SER A 700 35.36 -5.03 -32.80
CA SER A 700 35.52 -5.52 -34.18
C SER A 700 34.55 -4.91 -35.20
N GLY A 701 33.45 -4.29 -34.75
CA GLY A 701 32.57 -3.52 -35.62
C GLY A 701 33.16 -2.13 -35.96
N ASN A 702 32.71 -1.52 -37.05
CA ASN A 702 33.12 -0.16 -37.40
C ASN A 702 32.52 0.84 -36.40
N ASN A 703 33.32 1.83 -35.99
CA ASN A 703 32.99 2.79 -34.92
C ASN A 703 32.61 2.14 -33.58
N SER A 704 32.98 0.87 -33.35
CA SER A 704 32.64 0.14 -32.11
C SER A 704 33.55 0.50 -30.94
N THR A 705 33.04 0.42 -29.71
CA THR A 705 33.77 0.78 -28.49
C THR A 705 33.66 -0.29 -27.41
N ALA A 706 34.77 -0.97 -27.10
CA ALA A 706 34.90 -1.99 -26.05
C ALA A 706 35.80 -1.50 -24.89
N ASN A 707 35.21 -0.86 -23.88
CA ASN A 707 35.95 -0.24 -22.78
C ASN A 707 35.98 -1.06 -21.48
N GLY A 708 35.06 -2.03 -21.32
CA GLY A 708 35.03 -2.91 -20.17
C GLY A 708 36.08 -4.02 -20.24
N ALA A 709 36.55 -4.53 -19.10
CA ALA A 709 37.38 -5.74 -19.08
C ALA A 709 36.58 -6.95 -19.62
N ASN A 710 37.17 -7.75 -20.50
CA ASN A 710 36.51 -8.84 -21.24
C ASN A 710 35.25 -8.41 -22.02
N SER A 711 35.13 -7.12 -22.39
CA SER A 711 33.98 -6.63 -23.16
C SER A 711 34.13 -6.87 -24.67
N THR A 712 33.03 -7.14 -25.37
CA THR A 712 32.99 -7.40 -26.82
C THR A 712 32.01 -6.46 -27.50
N ALA A 713 32.48 -5.60 -28.40
CA ALA A 713 31.67 -4.73 -29.25
C ALA A 713 31.90 -5.12 -30.73
N SER A 714 31.02 -5.96 -31.29
CA SER A 714 31.19 -6.49 -32.66
C SER A 714 30.21 -5.93 -33.68
N GLY A 715 29.15 -5.25 -33.23
CA GLY A 715 28.21 -4.57 -34.13
C GLY A 715 28.77 -3.22 -34.59
N ASP A 716 28.40 -2.78 -35.79
CA ASP A 716 28.73 -1.42 -36.24
C ASP A 716 28.06 -0.39 -35.33
N ASN A 717 28.79 0.67 -34.96
CA ASN A 717 28.43 1.68 -33.97
C ASN A 717 28.07 1.14 -32.56
N SER A 718 28.46 -0.10 -32.23
CA SER A 718 28.13 -0.72 -30.94
C SER A 718 29.04 -0.27 -29.79
N THR A 719 28.53 -0.27 -28.56
CA THR A 719 29.28 0.14 -27.36
C THR A 719 29.15 -0.90 -26.24
N ALA A 720 30.25 -1.58 -25.90
CA ALA A 720 30.36 -2.49 -24.76
C ALA A 720 31.29 -1.88 -23.69
N SER A 721 30.74 -1.33 -22.61
CA SER A 721 31.53 -0.61 -21.57
C SER A 721 31.53 -1.27 -20.19
N GLY A 722 30.65 -2.24 -19.94
CA GLY A 722 30.66 -3.01 -18.70
C GLY A 722 31.68 -4.15 -18.72
N THR A 723 32.18 -4.57 -17.57
CA THR A 723 32.98 -5.81 -17.45
C THR A 723 32.18 -6.99 -18.01
N ASN A 724 32.77 -7.80 -18.88
CA ASN A 724 32.12 -8.94 -19.54
C ASN A 724 30.87 -8.58 -20.36
N SER A 725 30.69 -7.31 -20.74
CA SER A 725 29.56 -6.86 -21.56
C SER A 725 29.74 -7.21 -23.04
N THR A 726 28.64 -7.48 -23.73
CA THR A 726 28.62 -7.93 -25.13
C THR A 726 27.61 -7.12 -25.93
N ALA A 727 28.07 -6.33 -26.90
CA ALA A 727 27.25 -5.54 -27.82
C ALA A 727 27.50 -6.01 -29.26
N THR A 728 26.56 -6.76 -29.84
CA THR A 728 26.75 -7.44 -31.16
C THR A 728 25.80 -6.96 -32.24
N GLY A 729 24.68 -6.32 -31.89
CA GLY A 729 23.76 -5.70 -32.85
C GLY A 729 24.26 -4.36 -33.37
N GLU A 730 23.79 -3.93 -34.54
CA GLU A 730 24.09 -2.59 -35.07
C GLU A 730 23.54 -1.51 -34.11
N ASN A 731 24.33 -0.47 -33.81
CA ASN A 731 24.00 0.59 -32.87
C ASN A 731 23.63 0.10 -31.44
N SER A 732 24.00 -1.12 -31.06
CA SER A 732 23.67 -1.69 -29.75
C SER A 732 24.57 -1.18 -28.62
N THR A 733 24.05 -1.08 -27.41
CA THR A 733 24.75 -0.51 -26.25
C THR A 733 24.64 -1.44 -25.04
N ALA A 734 25.75 -1.99 -24.56
CA ALA A 734 25.86 -2.85 -23.38
C ALA A 734 26.78 -2.20 -22.33
N THR A 735 26.23 -1.59 -21.28
CA THR A 735 27.04 -0.85 -20.28
C THR A 735 27.08 -1.49 -18.88
N GLY A 736 26.16 -2.41 -18.58
CA GLY A 736 26.16 -3.16 -17.33
C GLY A 736 27.24 -4.25 -17.30
N THR A 737 27.69 -4.66 -16.11
CA THR A 737 28.53 -5.86 -15.97
C THR A 737 27.75 -7.09 -16.45
N ASP A 738 28.36 -7.98 -17.23
CA ASP A 738 27.70 -9.17 -17.80
C ASP A 738 26.45 -8.86 -18.66
N SER A 739 26.33 -7.63 -19.17
CA SER A 739 25.18 -7.22 -20.02
C SER A 739 25.34 -7.66 -21.48
N ALA A 740 24.25 -8.00 -22.15
CA ALA A 740 24.24 -8.45 -23.55
C ALA A 740 23.21 -7.67 -24.39
N ALA A 741 23.66 -6.90 -25.37
CA ALA A 741 22.84 -6.16 -26.33
C ALA A 741 23.07 -6.72 -27.75
N SER A 742 22.20 -7.61 -28.21
CA SER A 742 22.38 -8.32 -29.50
C SER A 742 21.38 -7.95 -30.59
N GLY A 743 20.27 -7.30 -30.24
CA GLY A 743 19.34 -6.73 -31.21
C GLY A 743 19.88 -5.41 -31.79
N ASN A 744 19.43 -5.05 -32.99
CA ASN A 744 19.77 -3.76 -33.60
C ASN A 744 19.13 -2.62 -32.81
N ASN A 745 19.87 -1.54 -32.56
CA ASN A 745 19.49 -0.42 -31.69
C ASN A 745 19.10 -0.83 -30.25
N SER A 746 19.53 -2.02 -29.79
CA SER A 746 19.18 -2.51 -28.45
C SER A 746 20.08 -1.94 -27.35
N THR A 747 19.56 -1.80 -26.13
CA THR A 747 20.26 -1.19 -24.99
C THR A 747 20.19 -2.08 -23.74
N ALA A 748 21.31 -2.64 -23.29
CA ALA A 748 21.48 -3.46 -22.09
C ALA A 748 22.34 -2.72 -21.04
N ASN A 749 21.71 -1.93 -20.16
CA ASN A 749 22.43 -1.08 -19.20
C ASN A 749 22.50 -1.66 -17.77
N GLY A 750 21.63 -2.61 -17.43
CA GLY A 750 21.65 -3.26 -16.11
C GLY A 750 22.73 -4.34 -16.01
N ALA A 751 23.21 -4.61 -14.79
CA ALA A 751 24.10 -5.75 -14.56
C ALA A 751 23.36 -7.07 -14.87
N ASN A 752 23.97 -8.00 -15.60
CA ASN A 752 23.37 -9.23 -16.14
C ASN A 752 22.10 -8.99 -16.99
N SER A 753 21.93 -7.80 -17.59
CA SER A 753 20.77 -7.50 -18.43
C SER A 753 20.94 -8.00 -19.87
N THR A 754 19.86 -8.44 -20.51
CA THR A 754 19.86 -8.96 -21.89
C THR A 754 18.83 -8.20 -22.73
N ALA A 755 19.28 -7.51 -23.78
CA ALA A 755 18.45 -6.83 -24.78
C ALA A 755 18.69 -7.48 -26.16
N SER A 756 17.88 -8.47 -26.53
CA SER A 756 18.09 -9.24 -27.78
C SER A 756 17.10 -8.90 -28.89
N GLY A 757 16.00 -8.22 -28.58
CA GLY A 757 15.05 -7.76 -29.60
C GLY A 757 15.55 -6.49 -30.29
N ASP A 758 15.17 -6.29 -31.56
CA ASP A 758 15.44 -5.02 -32.24
C ASP A 758 14.69 -3.87 -31.54
N ASN A 759 15.38 -2.74 -31.37
CA ASN A 759 14.94 -1.58 -30.58
C ASN A 759 14.60 -1.87 -29.10
N SER A 760 15.04 -3.01 -28.54
CA SER A 760 14.73 -3.39 -27.16
C SER A 760 15.61 -2.70 -26.11
N THR A 761 15.08 -2.50 -24.90
CA THR A 761 15.80 -1.85 -23.78
C THR A 761 15.70 -2.68 -22.51
N ALA A 762 16.82 -3.22 -22.02
CA ALA A 762 16.97 -3.91 -20.74
C ALA A 762 17.85 -3.08 -19.79
N SER A 763 17.26 -2.32 -18.86
CA SER A 763 18.01 -1.40 -17.99
C SER A 763 18.05 -1.79 -16.50
N GLY A 764 17.25 -2.76 -16.07
CA GLY A 764 17.28 -3.27 -14.70
C GLY A 764 18.35 -4.37 -14.52
N THR A 765 18.84 -4.55 -13.29
CA THR A 765 19.69 -5.71 -12.97
C THR A 765 18.95 -7.00 -13.30
N ASN A 766 19.58 -7.93 -14.01
CA ASN A 766 19.00 -9.20 -14.46
C ASN A 766 17.72 -9.05 -15.32
N SER A 767 17.50 -7.86 -15.92
CA SER A 767 16.35 -7.63 -16.81
C SER A 767 16.57 -8.22 -18.20
N THR A 768 15.49 -8.67 -18.83
CA THR A 768 15.51 -9.37 -20.12
C THR A 768 14.47 -8.79 -21.07
N ALA A 769 14.89 -8.18 -22.17
CA ALA A 769 14.04 -7.62 -23.22
C ALA A 769 14.33 -8.33 -24.55
N THR A 770 13.44 -9.23 -24.98
CA THR A 770 13.67 -10.10 -26.16
C THR A 770 12.71 -9.85 -27.32
N GLY A 771 11.56 -9.21 -27.07
CA GLY A 771 10.61 -8.83 -28.11
C GLY A 771 11.07 -7.59 -28.88
N GLU A 772 10.59 -7.42 -30.11
CA GLU A 772 10.82 -6.19 -30.89
C GLU A 772 10.21 -4.99 -30.15
N ASN A 773 10.95 -3.88 -30.03
CA ASN A 773 10.54 -2.67 -29.30
C ASN A 773 10.17 -2.92 -27.82
N SER A 774 10.62 -4.02 -27.21
CA SER A 774 10.30 -4.36 -25.81
C SER A 774 11.17 -3.62 -24.80
N THR A 775 10.61 -3.32 -23.61
CA THR A 775 11.28 -2.51 -22.59
C THR A 775 11.20 -3.20 -21.22
N ALA A 776 12.34 -3.63 -20.67
CA ALA A 776 12.47 -4.23 -19.34
C ALA A 776 13.35 -3.35 -18.44
N THR A 777 12.77 -2.62 -17.49
CA THR A 777 13.53 -1.66 -16.64
C THR A 777 13.59 -2.00 -15.16
N GLY A 778 12.70 -2.88 -14.67
CA GLY A 778 12.74 -3.38 -13.31
C GLY A 778 13.88 -4.39 -13.09
N THR A 779 14.34 -4.56 -11.86
CA THR A 779 15.25 -5.68 -11.52
C THR A 779 14.53 -7.00 -11.76
N ASP A 780 15.18 -7.99 -12.36
CA ASP A 780 14.58 -9.30 -12.69
C ASP A 780 13.33 -9.21 -13.60
N SER A 781 13.15 -8.10 -14.32
CA SER A 781 12.00 -7.92 -15.22
C SER A 781 12.18 -8.59 -16.58
N ALA A 782 11.12 -9.11 -17.17
CA ALA A 782 11.14 -9.81 -18.46
C ALA A 782 10.08 -9.25 -19.43
N ALA A 783 10.51 -8.66 -20.54
CA ALA A 783 9.66 -8.14 -21.62
C ALA A 783 9.92 -8.94 -22.91
N SER A 784 9.11 -9.96 -23.18
CA SER A 784 9.35 -10.90 -24.29
C SER A 784 8.36 -10.80 -25.44
N GLY A 785 7.20 -10.16 -25.24
CA GLY A 785 6.27 -9.84 -26.32
C GLY A 785 6.73 -8.62 -27.12
N ASN A 786 6.28 -8.49 -28.37
CA ASN A 786 6.56 -7.32 -29.19
C ASN A 786 5.85 -6.09 -28.63
N ASN A 787 6.52 -4.94 -28.60
CA ASN A 787 6.05 -3.70 -27.96
C ASN A 787 5.68 -3.87 -26.46
N SER A 788 6.16 -4.91 -25.78
CA SER A 788 5.84 -5.17 -24.37
C SER A 788 6.69 -4.34 -23.40
N THR A 789 6.16 -4.02 -22.22
CA THR A 789 6.83 -3.19 -21.22
C THR A 789 6.78 -3.82 -19.83
N ALA A 790 7.93 -4.21 -19.28
CA ALA A 790 8.12 -4.78 -17.94
C ALA A 790 8.94 -3.83 -17.04
N ASN A 791 8.26 -2.93 -16.30
CA ASN A 791 8.92 -1.88 -15.51
C ASN A 791 8.99 -2.18 -14.00
N GLY A 792 8.17 -3.11 -13.50
CA GLY A 792 8.21 -3.52 -12.09
C GLY A 792 9.37 -4.48 -11.80
N ALA A 793 9.87 -4.50 -10.56
CA ALA A 793 10.82 -5.53 -10.14
C ALA A 793 10.15 -6.93 -10.20
N ASN A 794 10.82 -7.94 -10.75
CA ASN A 794 10.28 -9.27 -11.06
C ASN A 794 8.99 -9.26 -11.93
N SER A 795 8.77 -8.21 -12.72
CA SER A 795 7.59 -8.13 -13.61
C SER A 795 7.80 -8.86 -14.93
N THR A 796 6.74 -9.47 -15.46
CA THR A 796 6.79 -10.23 -16.73
C THR A 796 5.73 -9.70 -17.71
N ALA A 797 6.14 -9.17 -18.85
CA ALA A 797 5.29 -8.73 -19.95
C ALA A 797 5.59 -9.59 -21.20
N SER A 798 4.84 -10.69 -21.39
CA SER A 798 5.10 -11.67 -22.46
C SER A 798 4.08 -11.65 -23.59
N GLY A 799 2.95 -10.97 -23.41
CA GLY A 799 1.98 -10.76 -24.49
C GLY A 799 2.42 -9.62 -25.42
N ASP A 800 2.05 -9.67 -26.68
CA ASP A 800 2.27 -8.54 -27.59
C ASP A 800 1.48 -7.31 -27.11
N ASN A 801 2.12 -6.14 -27.15
CA ASN A 801 1.63 -4.87 -26.62
C ASN A 801 1.21 -4.93 -25.13
N SER A 802 1.74 -5.88 -24.35
CA SER A 802 1.43 -6.01 -22.92
C SER A 802 2.24 -5.08 -22.03
N THR A 803 1.71 -4.69 -20.88
CA THR A 803 2.38 -3.82 -19.90
C THR A 803 2.32 -4.41 -18.49
N ALA A 804 3.46 -4.78 -17.92
CA ALA A 804 3.62 -5.21 -16.53
C ALA A 804 4.45 -4.17 -15.75
N SER A 805 3.82 -3.34 -14.92
CA SER A 805 4.51 -2.22 -14.24
C SER A 805 4.57 -2.33 -12.72
N GLY A 806 3.81 -3.25 -12.11
CA GLY A 806 3.87 -3.51 -10.67
C GLY A 806 4.99 -4.48 -10.30
N THR A 807 5.52 -4.41 -9.09
CA THR A 807 6.43 -5.44 -8.56
C THR A 807 5.76 -6.81 -8.63
N ASN A 808 6.43 -7.83 -9.18
CA ASN A 808 5.92 -9.18 -9.38
C ASN A 808 4.63 -9.26 -10.26
N SER A 809 4.35 -8.21 -11.04
CA SER A 809 3.19 -8.20 -11.95
C SER A 809 3.44 -9.02 -13.22
N THR A 810 2.39 -9.63 -13.76
CA THR A 810 2.45 -10.54 -14.90
C THR A 810 1.38 -10.18 -15.93
N ALA A 811 1.79 -9.77 -17.13
CA ALA A 811 0.92 -9.45 -18.27
C ALA A 811 1.25 -10.40 -19.44
N THR A 812 0.46 -11.46 -19.62
CA THR A 812 0.74 -12.50 -20.65
C THR A 812 -0.23 -12.49 -21.82
N GLY A 813 -1.39 -11.84 -21.67
CA GLY A 813 -2.36 -11.69 -22.76
C GLY A 813 -1.94 -10.61 -23.77
N GLU A 814 -2.37 -10.73 -25.02
CA GLU A 814 -2.21 -9.67 -26.02
C GLU A 814 -2.93 -8.39 -25.55
N ASN A 815 -2.31 -7.22 -25.66
CA ASN A 815 -2.82 -5.93 -25.14
C ASN A 815 -3.16 -5.93 -23.63
N SER A 816 -2.65 -6.88 -22.84
CA SER A 816 -2.97 -6.97 -21.40
C SER A 816 -2.15 -5.98 -20.56
N THR A 817 -2.73 -5.50 -19.46
CA THR A 817 -2.12 -4.49 -18.58
C THR A 817 -2.16 -4.92 -17.12
N ALA A 818 -1.02 -5.14 -16.48
CA ALA A 818 -0.87 -5.50 -15.07
C ALA A 818 -0.02 -4.43 -14.34
N THR A 819 -0.65 -3.57 -13.53
CA THR A 819 0.05 -2.43 -12.87
C THR A 819 0.13 -2.53 -11.35
N GLY A 820 -0.70 -3.37 -10.72
CA GLY A 820 -0.64 -3.61 -9.28
C GLY A 820 0.54 -4.50 -8.89
N THR A 821 1.03 -4.41 -7.65
CA THR A 821 1.98 -5.39 -7.12
C THR A 821 1.35 -6.78 -7.12
N ASP A 822 2.05 -7.83 -7.54
CA ASP A 822 1.55 -9.20 -7.65
C ASP A 822 0.30 -9.35 -8.57
N SER A 823 0.01 -8.38 -9.43
CA SER A 823 -1.15 -8.43 -10.33
C SER A 823 -0.92 -9.31 -11.55
N ALA A 824 -1.96 -10.00 -12.03
CA ALA A 824 -1.90 -10.92 -13.16
C ALA A 824 -2.98 -10.61 -14.22
N ALA A 825 -2.58 -10.14 -15.40
CA ALA A 825 -3.43 -9.90 -16.56
C ALA A 825 -3.10 -10.93 -17.66
N SER A 826 -3.80 -12.06 -17.66
CA SER A 826 -3.49 -13.18 -18.57
C SER A 826 -4.47 -13.34 -19.73
N GLY A 827 -5.66 -12.75 -19.65
CA GLY A 827 -6.61 -12.68 -20.77
C GLY A 827 -6.19 -11.64 -21.81
N ASN A 828 -6.52 -11.85 -23.08
CA ASN A 828 -6.30 -10.82 -24.11
C ASN A 828 -7.16 -9.60 -23.82
N ASN A 829 -6.60 -8.39 -23.98
CA ASN A 829 -7.20 -7.10 -23.65
C ASN A 829 -7.67 -7.00 -22.18
N SER A 830 -7.08 -7.78 -21.26
CA SER A 830 -7.41 -7.75 -19.84
C SER A 830 -6.62 -6.70 -19.05
N THR A 831 -7.16 -6.20 -17.95
CA THR A 831 -6.53 -5.18 -17.10
C THR A 831 -6.56 -5.56 -15.63
N ALA A 832 -5.40 -5.71 -14.99
CA ALA A 832 -5.21 -6.03 -13.56
C ALA A 832 -4.42 -4.91 -12.85
N ASN A 833 -5.13 -3.92 -12.29
CA ASN A 833 -4.51 -2.73 -11.70
C ASN A 833 -4.41 -2.76 -10.17
N GLY A 834 -5.19 -3.60 -9.49
CA GLY A 834 -5.14 -3.74 -8.04
C GLY A 834 -3.96 -4.61 -7.57
N ALA A 835 -3.48 -4.39 -6.35
CA ALA A 835 -2.49 -5.29 -5.74
C ALA A 835 -3.07 -6.72 -5.62
N ASN A 836 -2.32 -7.74 -6.03
CA ASN A 836 -2.71 -9.15 -6.09
C ASN A 836 -4.02 -9.39 -6.88
N SER A 837 -4.38 -8.48 -7.81
CA SER A 837 -5.56 -8.63 -8.66
C SER A 837 -5.30 -9.57 -9.85
N THR A 838 -6.33 -10.29 -10.28
CA THR A 838 -6.26 -11.25 -11.40
C THR A 838 -7.33 -10.93 -12.44
N ALA A 839 -6.92 -10.66 -13.68
CA ALA A 839 -7.79 -10.48 -14.84
C ALA A 839 -7.43 -11.55 -15.89
N SER A 840 -8.11 -12.71 -15.84
CA SER A 840 -7.79 -13.86 -16.70
C SER A 840 -8.79 -14.07 -17.84
N GLY A 841 -9.98 -13.50 -17.74
CA GLY A 841 -10.97 -13.54 -18.82
C GLY A 841 -10.60 -12.60 -19.97
N THR A 842 -11.05 -12.91 -21.18
CA THR A 842 -10.85 -12.08 -22.38
C THR A 842 -11.57 -10.75 -22.19
N GLY A 843 -10.87 -9.61 -22.30
CA GLY A 843 -11.44 -8.29 -22.05
C GLY A 843 -11.79 -7.99 -20.57
N SER A 844 -11.40 -8.84 -19.63
CA SER A 844 -11.76 -8.69 -18.21
C SER A 844 -10.98 -7.58 -17.51
N THR A 845 -11.58 -6.98 -16.47
CA THR A 845 -11.00 -5.84 -15.73
C THR A 845 -11.06 -6.06 -14.22
N ALA A 846 -9.91 -6.19 -13.58
CA ALA A 846 -9.74 -6.28 -12.12
C ALA A 846 -8.97 -5.06 -11.58
N THR A 847 -9.58 -4.25 -10.72
CA THR A 847 -8.92 -3.01 -10.19
C THR A 847 -8.82 -2.93 -8.68
N GLY A 848 -9.60 -3.73 -7.94
CA GLY A 848 -9.52 -3.79 -6.48
C GLY A 848 -8.35 -4.64 -5.99
N GLU A 849 -7.90 -4.42 -4.75
CA GLU A 849 -6.93 -5.30 -4.09
C GLU A 849 -7.50 -6.72 -3.97
N ASN A 850 -6.74 -7.76 -4.36
CA ASN A 850 -7.21 -9.15 -4.49
C ASN A 850 -8.46 -9.35 -5.38
N ALA A 851 -8.81 -8.40 -6.26
CA ALA A 851 -9.96 -8.54 -7.15
C ALA A 851 -9.70 -9.59 -8.24
N ALA A 852 -10.66 -10.44 -8.54
CA ALA A 852 -10.56 -11.51 -9.53
C ALA A 852 -11.65 -11.36 -10.60
N ALA A 853 -11.28 -10.97 -11.82
CA ALA A 853 -12.14 -10.93 -13.00
C ALA A 853 -11.74 -12.08 -13.93
N THR A 854 -12.39 -13.23 -13.76
CA THR A 854 -11.98 -14.49 -14.43
C THR A 854 -12.90 -14.91 -15.58
N GLY A 855 -14.12 -14.39 -15.64
CA GLY A 855 -15.02 -14.57 -16.78
C GLY A 855 -14.70 -13.62 -17.93
N ASP A 856 -15.03 -14.01 -19.16
CA ASP A 856 -14.91 -13.13 -20.33
C ASP A 856 -15.76 -11.85 -20.16
N SER A 857 -15.19 -10.71 -20.54
CA SER A 857 -15.74 -9.35 -20.33
C SER A 857 -16.08 -8.98 -18.88
N SER A 858 -15.70 -9.79 -17.89
CA SER A 858 -16.08 -9.56 -16.49
C SER A 858 -15.33 -8.39 -15.86
N THR A 859 -15.93 -7.75 -14.85
CA THR A 859 -15.40 -6.56 -14.17
C THR A 859 -15.43 -6.73 -12.66
N ALA A 860 -14.28 -6.71 -12.00
CA ALA A 860 -14.13 -6.80 -10.54
C ALA A 860 -13.40 -5.56 -9.98
N MET A 861 -14.16 -4.60 -9.43
CA MET A 861 -13.60 -3.31 -8.98
C MET A 861 -13.36 -3.19 -7.48
N GLY A 862 -14.10 -3.94 -6.64
CA GLY A 862 -13.97 -3.87 -5.18
C GLY A 862 -12.81 -4.72 -4.64
N ASN A 863 -12.31 -4.38 -3.45
CA ASN A 863 -11.30 -5.21 -2.78
C ASN A 863 -11.88 -6.61 -2.46
N ASN A 864 -11.14 -7.67 -2.79
CA ASN A 864 -11.57 -9.07 -2.80
C ASN A 864 -12.85 -9.35 -3.63
N ALA A 865 -13.22 -8.49 -4.59
CA ALA A 865 -14.37 -8.74 -5.46
C ALA A 865 -14.06 -9.86 -6.46
N SER A 866 -15.04 -10.71 -6.75
CA SER A 866 -14.90 -11.85 -7.67
C SER A 866 -15.99 -11.78 -8.74
N ALA A 867 -15.60 -11.63 -10.00
CA ALA A 867 -16.47 -11.63 -11.18
C ALA A 867 -16.05 -12.80 -12.08
N SER A 868 -16.75 -13.93 -11.97
CA SER A 868 -16.36 -15.19 -12.64
C SER A 868 -17.33 -15.63 -13.74
N GLY A 869 -18.53 -15.06 -13.79
CA GLY A 869 -19.46 -15.27 -14.92
C GLY A 869 -19.06 -14.44 -16.14
N THR A 870 -19.49 -14.85 -17.33
CA THR A 870 -19.35 -14.02 -18.54
C THR A 870 -20.16 -12.74 -18.40
N ASP A 871 -19.64 -11.61 -18.88
CA ASP A 871 -20.24 -10.27 -18.74
C ASP A 871 -20.61 -9.86 -17.28
N SER A 872 -20.05 -10.54 -16.26
CA SER A 872 -20.42 -10.30 -14.86
C SER A 872 -19.69 -9.10 -14.23
N THR A 873 -20.32 -8.44 -13.27
CA THR A 873 -19.80 -7.21 -12.64
C THR A 873 -19.85 -7.28 -11.12
N ALA A 874 -18.69 -7.24 -10.44
CA ALA A 874 -18.54 -7.22 -8.99
C ALA A 874 -17.85 -5.93 -8.52
N ASN A 875 -18.62 -4.94 -8.09
CA ASN A 875 -18.10 -3.61 -7.71
C ASN A 875 -17.92 -3.42 -6.20
N GLY A 876 -18.68 -4.14 -5.36
CA GLY A 876 -18.58 -4.03 -3.91
C GLY A 876 -17.34 -4.74 -3.34
N ALA A 877 -16.84 -4.30 -2.18
CA ALA A 877 -15.80 -5.05 -1.47
C ALA A 877 -16.33 -6.44 -1.05
N ASN A 878 -15.56 -7.50 -1.29
CA ASN A 878 -15.96 -8.91 -1.18
C ASN A 878 -17.23 -9.29 -1.98
N ALA A 879 -17.64 -8.50 -2.98
CA ALA A 879 -18.79 -8.83 -3.82
C ALA A 879 -18.47 -10.01 -4.75
N THR A 880 -19.43 -10.90 -4.97
CA THR A 880 -19.29 -12.09 -5.83
C THR A 880 -20.35 -12.08 -6.92
N ALA A 881 -19.94 -11.93 -8.19
CA ALA A 881 -20.78 -12.01 -9.38
C ALA A 881 -20.36 -13.27 -10.18
N SER A 882 -20.96 -14.41 -9.86
CA SER A 882 -20.56 -15.71 -10.43
C SER A 882 -21.48 -16.23 -11.53
N GLY A 883 -22.68 -15.67 -11.68
CA GLY A 883 -23.59 -15.98 -12.78
C GLY A 883 -23.26 -15.18 -14.05
N ASP A 884 -23.60 -15.71 -15.21
CA ASP A 884 -23.48 -14.97 -16.47
C ASP A 884 -24.39 -13.74 -16.48
N ASN A 885 -23.89 -12.59 -16.96
CA ASN A 885 -24.58 -11.29 -16.95
C ASN A 885 -25.10 -10.88 -15.55
N SER A 886 -24.42 -11.33 -14.48
CA SER A 886 -24.78 -11.00 -13.09
C SER A 886 -24.10 -9.73 -12.58
N THR A 887 -24.75 -8.99 -11.68
CA THR A 887 -24.24 -7.74 -11.11
C THR A 887 -24.29 -7.76 -9.58
N ALA A 888 -23.13 -7.68 -8.92
CA ALA A 888 -22.95 -7.61 -7.47
C ALA A 888 -22.29 -6.26 -7.06
N ASN A 889 -23.11 -5.27 -6.73
CA ASN A 889 -22.65 -3.90 -6.42
C ASN A 889 -22.46 -3.61 -4.92
N GLY A 890 -23.17 -4.32 -4.05
CA GLY A 890 -23.08 -4.10 -2.59
C GLY A 890 -21.84 -4.76 -1.98
N ALA A 891 -21.33 -4.23 -0.86
CA ALA A 891 -20.28 -4.93 -0.11
C ALA A 891 -20.80 -6.28 0.41
N ASN A 892 -20.00 -7.33 0.27
CA ASN A 892 -20.34 -8.74 0.50
C ASN A 892 -21.59 -9.24 -0.27
N SER A 893 -22.04 -8.53 -1.32
CA SER A 893 -23.19 -8.97 -2.12
C SER A 893 -22.84 -10.19 -2.98
N THR A 894 -23.83 -11.05 -3.24
CA THR A 894 -23.69 -12.27 -4.04
C THR A 894 -24.74 -12.29 -5.15
N ALA A 895 -24.30 -12.32 -6.40
CA ALA A 895 -25.13 -12.48 -7.59
C ALA A 895 -24.67 -13.76 -8.32
N SER A 896 -25.36 -14.87 -8.09
CA SER A 896 -24.89 -16.20 -8.55
C SER A 896 -25.79 -16.85 -9.61
N GLY A 897 -27.04 -16.42 -9.73
CA GLY A 897 -27.93 -16.83 -10.83
C GLY A 897 -27.59 -16.07 -12.12
N THR A 898 -28.00 -16.61 -13.27
CA THR A 898 -27.85 -15.92 -14.56
C THR A 898 -28.72 -14.66 -14.61
N GLY A 899 -28.21 -13.56 -15.14
CA GLY A 899 -28.92 -12.28 -15.26
C GLY A 899 -29.31 -11.62 -13.93
N THR A 900 -28.69 -12.01 -12.81
CA THR A 900 -29.07 -11.52 -11.47
C THR A 900 -28.54 -10.13 -11.12
N THR A 901 -29.21 -9.45 -10.19
CA THR A 901 -28.77 -8.14 -9.67
C THR A 901 -28.83 -8.09 -8.14
N ALA A 902 -27.67 -8.03 -7.48
CA ALA A 902 -27.52 -7.85 -6.04
C ALA A 902 -26.82 -6.51 -5.73
N THR A 903 -27.54 -5.53 -5.17
CA THR A 903 -26.98 -4.17 -4.94
C THR A 903 -26.90 -3.74 -3.47
N GLY A 904 -27.63 -4.41 -2.57
CA GLY A 904 -27.58 -4.11 -1.14
C GLY A 904 -26.35 -4.71 -0.46
N GLU A 905 -25.96 -4.16 0.70
CA GLU A 905 -24.91 -4.76 1.53
C GLU A 905 -25.34 -6.16 2.01
N ASN A 906 -24.49 -7.17 1.83
CA ASN A 906 -24.79 -8.60 2.04
C ASN A 906 -26.05 -9.11 1.28
N ALA A 907 -26.49 -8.43 0.22
CA ALA A 907 -27.63 -8.89 -0.58
C ALA A 907 -27.27 -10.13 -1.41
N ALA A 908 -28.19 -11.10 -1.53
CA ALA A 908 -27.98 -12.36 -2.24
C ALA A 908 -29.06 -12.56 -3.31
N ALA A 909 -28.71 -12.46 -4.59
CA ALA A 909 -29.54 -12.81 -5.74
C ALA A 909 -29.02 -14.11 -6.34
N THR A 910 -29.66 -15.24 -6.01
CA THR A 910 -29.14 -16.58 -6.33
C THR A 910 -29.99 -17.39 -7.29
N GLY A 911 -31.27 -17.02 -7.49
CA GLY A 911 -32.13 -17.61 -8.53
C GLY A 911 -31.94 -16.89 -9.86
N ASP A 912 -32.13 -17.56 -10.99
CA ASP A 912 -32.01 -16.93 -12.32
C ASP A 912 -32.96 -15.74 -12.48
N SER A 913 -32.48 -14.66 -13.11
CA SER A 913 -33.16 -13.37 -13.27
C SER A 913 -33.59 -12.68 -11.96
N SER A 914 -33.13 -13.12 -10.79
CA SER A 914 -33.56 -12.55 -9.50
C SER A 914 -32.88 -11.22 -9.16
N THR A 915 -33.55 -10.41 -8.34
CA THR A 915 -33.12 -9.06 -7.94
C THR A 915 -33.15 -8.89 -6.43
N ALA A 916 -32.02 -8.59 -5.80
CA ALA A 916 -31.87 -8.34 -4.37
C ALA A 916 -31.22 -6.95 -4.11
N THR A 917 -32.03 -5.92 -3.82
CA THR A 917 -31.53 -4.53 -3.67
C THR A 917 -31.41 -4.04 -2.23
N GLY A 918 -32.13 -4.65 -1.29
CA GLY A 918 -32.07 -4.28 0.13
C GLY A 918 -30.85 -4.85 0.86
N ASN A 919 -30.41 -4.20 1.93
CA ASN A 919 -29.33 -4.75 2.79
C ASN A 919 -29.79 -6.07 3.42
N ASN A 920 -28.96 -7.11 3.35
CA ASN A 920 -29.27 -8.50 3.71
C ASN A 920 -30.50 -9.08 2.99
N ALA A 921 -30.94 -8.52 1.85
CA ALA A 921 -32.06 -9.07 1.09
C ALA A 921 -31.66 -10.36 0.37
N SER A 922 -32.56 -11.34 0.30
CA SER A 922 -32.32 -12.64 -0.33
C SER A 922 -33.39 -12.94 -1.38
N ALA A 923 -33.00 -13.02 -2.65
CA ALA A 923 -33.84 -13.36 -3.80
C ALA A 923 -33.35 -14.68 -4.42
N SER A 924 -33.89 -15.80 -3.94
CA SER A 924 -33.39 -17.15 -4.26
C SER A 924 -34.29 -17.95 -5.20
N GLY A 925 -35.56 -17.55 -5.38
CA GLY A 925 -36.41 -18.09 -6.46
C GLY A 925 -36.03 -17.49 -7.82
N THR A 926 -36.30 -18.19 -8.93
CA THR A 926 -36.15 -17.59 -10.25
C THR A 926 -37.16 -16.46 -10.44
N ASP A 927 -36.78 -15.41 -11.15
CA ASP A 927 -37.56 -14.18 -11.35
C ASP A 927 -38.01 -13.47 -10.04
N SER A 928 -37.42 -13.82 -8.88
CA SER A 928 -37.83 -13.27 -7.58
C SER A 928 -37.21 -11.90 -7.29
N THR A 929 -37.91 -11.09 -6.50
CA THR A 929 -37.51 -9.71 -6.17
C THR A 929 -37.53 -9.45 -4.67
N ALA A 930 -36.37 -9.17 -4.07
CA ALA A 930 -36.19 -8.85 -2.64
C ALA A 930 -35.60 -7.43 -2.47
N ASN A 931 -36.47 -6.43 -2.27
CA ASN A 931 -36.06 -5.02 -2.22
C ASN A 931 -36.00 -4.43 -0.79
N GLY A 932 -36.67 -5.05 0.18
CA GLY A 932 -36.63 -4.60 1.57
C GLY A 932 -35.36 -5.03 2.30
N ALA A 933 -34.94 -4.27 3.31
CA ALA A 933 -33.84 -4.71 4.18
C ALA A 933 -34.24 -5.99 4.93
N ASN A 934 -33.35 -6.99 4.97
CA ASN A 934 -33.60 -8.37 5.44
C ASN A 934 -34.81 -9.08 4.77
N SER A 935 -35.28 -8.61 3.61
CA SER A 935 -36.40 -9.26 2.91
C SER A 935 -35.97 -10.59 2.27
N THR A 936 -36.90 -11.53 2.14
CA THR A 936 -36.67 -12.86 1.55
C THR A 936 -37.74 -13.14 0.50
N ALA A 937 -37.31 -13.33 -0.75
CA ALA A 937 -38.14 -13.75 -1.87
C ALA A 937 -37.61 -15.10 -2.39
N SER A 938 -38.16 -16.20 -1.88
CA SER A 938 -37.65 -17.57 -2.17
C SER A 938 -38.56 -18.38 -3.08
N GLY A 939 -39.80 -17.95 -3.29
CA GLY A 939 -40.71 -18.56 -4.26
C GLY A 939 -40.40 -18.12 -5.69
N THR A 940 -40.75 -18.96 -6.65
CA THR A 940 -40.64 -18.67 -8.09
C THR A 940 -41.50 -17.45 -8.44
N GLY A 941 -40.93 -16.39 -9.02
CA GLY A 941 -41.64 -15.14 -9.32
C GLY A 941 -42.12 -14.35 -8.08
N SER A 942 -41.65 -14.68 -6.88
CA SER A 942 -42.09 -14.03 -5.63
C SER A 942 -41.53 -12.61 -5.45
N THR A 943 -42.25 -11.75 -4.74
CA THR A 943 -41.88 -10.34 -4.52
C THR A 943 -41.97 -9.96 -3.04
N ALA A 944 -40.83 -9.61 -2.43
CA ALA A 944 -40.72 -9.12 -1.06
C ALA A 944 -40.13 -7.70 -1.03
N THR A 945 -40.93 -6.68 -0.68
CA THR A 945 -40.46 -5.27 -0.68
C THR A 945 -40.43 -4.62 0.70
N GLY A 946 -41.10 -5.18 1.69
CA GLY A 946 -41.06 -4.68 3.07
C GLY A 946 -39.79 -5.06 3.81
N GLU A 947 -39.40 -4.27 4.81
CA GLU A 947 -38.35 -4.66 5.76
C GLU A 947 -38.75 -5.97 6.46
N ASN A 948 -37.85 -6.94 6.53
CA ASN A 948 -38.08 -8.31 7.03
C ASN A 948 -39.27 -9.04 6.36
N ALA A 949 -39.75 -8.60 5.18
CA ALA A 949 -40.85 -9.26 4.49
C ALA A 949 -40.40 -10.60 3.89
N ALA A 950 -41.25 -11.63 3.96
CA ALA A 950 -40.99 -12.96 3.47
C ALA A 950 -42.05 -13.39 2.45
N ALA A 951 -41.67 -13.46 1.17
CA ALA A 951 -42.47 -14.03 0.08
C ALA A 951 -41.88 -15.40 -0.28
N THR A 952 -42.41 -16.47 0.32
CA THR A 952 -41.82 -17.83 0.21
C THR A 952 -42.64 -18.78 -0.64
N GLY A 953 -43.89 -18.44 -0.98
CA GLY A 953 -44.71 -19.19 -1.93
C GLY A 953 -44.45 -18.74 -3.37
N ASP A 954 -44.68 -19.61 -4.34
CA ASP A 954 -44.60 -19.25 -5.77
C ASP A 954 -45.62 -18.15 -6.11
N SER A 955 -45.21 -17.18 -6.92
CA SER A 955 -45.94 -15.95 -7.26
C SER A 955 -46.43 -15.11 -6.07
N SER A 956 -45.95 -15.38 -4.85
CA SER A 956 -46.41 -14.67 -3.64
C SER A 956 -45.84 -13.26 -3.52
N THR A 957 -46.57 -12.36 -2.85
CA THR A 957 -46.23 -10.95 -2.70
C THR A 957 -46.29 -10.50 -1.23
N ALA A 958 -45.18 -10.04 -0.67
CA ALA A 958 -45.08 -9.53 0.70
C ALA A 958 -44.55 -8.08 0.73
N MET A 959 -45.44 -7.11 0.94
CA MET A 959 -45.09 -5.67 0.86
C MET A 959 -44.92 -4.97 2.20
N GLY A 960 -45.58 -5.43 3.26
CA GLY A 960 -45.53 -4.81 4.58
C GLY A 960 -44.26 -5.16 5.38
N ASN A 961 -43.90 -4.33 6.37
CA ASN A 961 -42.82 -4.65 7.31
C ASN A 961 -43.20 -5.91 8.12
N ASN A 962 -42.31 -6.92 8.18
CA ASN A 962 -42.56 -8.27 8.68
C ASN A 962 -43.77 -8.99 8.04
N ALA A 963 -44.19 -8.62 6.83
CA ALA A 963 -45.27 -9.34 6.13
C ALA A 963 -44.79 -10.72 5.66
N SER A 964 -45.65 -11.73 5.75
CA SER A 964 -45.36 -13.12 5.37
C SER A 964 -46.38 -13.63 4.37
N ALA A 965 -45.96 -13.92 3.16
CA ALA A 965 -46.76 -14.50 2.09
C ALA A 965 -46.16 -15.88 1.72
N SER A 966 -46.69 -16.94 2.31
CA SER A 966 -46.12 -18.29 2.21
C SER A 966 -46.97 -19.28 1.41
N GLY A 967 -48.22 -18.93 1.12
CA GLY A 967 -49.05 -19.67 0.16
C GLY A 967 -48.68 -19.31 -1.29
N THR A 968 -48.94 -20.23 -2.22
CA THR A 968 -48.90 -19.96 -3.67
C THR A 968 -49.92 -18.86 -4.03
N ASP A 969 -49.54 -17.94 -4.92
CA ASP A 969 -50.33 -16.76 -5.31
C ASP A 969 -50.82 -15.88 -4.13
N SER A 970 -50.23 -16.01 -2.93
CA SER A 970 -50.68 -15.29 -1.73
C SER A 970 -50.13 -13.86 -1.65
N THR A 971 -50.90 -12.96 -1.03
CA THR A 971 -50.56 -11.52 -0.94
C THR A 971 -50.67 -11.00 0.49
N ALA A 972 -49.57 -10.53 1.07
CA ALA A 972 -49.48 -9.92 2.40
C ALA A 972 -49.02 -8.46 2.32
N ASN A 973 -49.96 -7.51 2.35
CA ASN A 973 -49.67 -6.08 2.17
C ASN A 973 -49.51 -5.29 3.48
N GLY A 974 -50.18 -5.73 4.56
CA GLY A 974 -50.11 -5.05 5.85
C GLY A 974 -48.82 -5.33 6.63
N ALA A 975 -48.43 -4.44 7.53
CA ALA A 975 -47.34 -4.71 8.47
C ALA A 975 -47.71 -5.89 9.40
N ASN A 976 -46.80 -6.85 9.57
CA ASN A 976 -47.03 -8.14 10.23
C ASN A 976 -48.22 -8.96 9.65
N ALA A 977 -48.67 -8.68 8.41
CA ALA A 977 -49.73 -9.46 7.79
C ALA A 977 -49.23 -10.86 7.40
N THR A 978 -50.07 -11.87 7.55
CA THR A 978 -49.76 -13.27 7.23
C THR A 978 -50.76 -13.82 6.21
N ALA A 979 -50.30 -14.17 5.02
CA ALA A 979 -51.07 -14.81 3.96
C ALA A 979 -50.45 -16.20 3.68
N SER A 980 -50.97 -17.23 4.35
CA SER A 980 -50.37 -18.59 4.32
C SER A 980 -51.21 -19.61 3.54
N GLY A 981 -52.44 -19.26 3.15
CA GLY A 981 -53.24 -20.08 2.25
C GLY A 981 -52.91 -19.83 0.79
N GLU A 982 -53.09 -20.84 -0.07
CA GLU A 982 -53.10 -20.67 -1.52
C GLU A 982 -54.13 -19.60 -1.93
N ASN A 983 -53.74 -18.68 -2.81
CA ASN A 983 -54.57 -17.56 -3.29
C ASN A 983 -55.21 -16.73 -2.14
N SER A 984 -54.52 -16.61 -1.00
CA SER A 984 -54.99 -15.84 0.17
C SER A 984 -54.48 -14.39 0.16
N THR A 985 -55.28 -13.45 0.68
CA THR A 985 -54.96 -12.02 0.70
C THR A 985 -55.11 -11.43 2.11
N ALA A 986 -54.02 -10.90 2.68
CA ALA A 986 -53.94 -10.25 3.98
C ALA A 986 -53.52 -8.77 3.84
N ASN A 987 -54.50 -7.86 3.84
CA ASN A 987 -54.28 -6.44 3.54
C ASN A 987 -54.09 -5.53 4.76
N GLY A 988 -54.55 -5.94 5.94
CA GLY A 988 -54.48 -5.13 7.16
C GLY A 988 -53.24 -5.39 8.00
N ALA A 989 -52.85 -4.44 8.86
CA ALA A 989 -51.80 -4.67 9.84
C ALA A 989 -52.18 -5.81 10.80
N ASN A 990 -51.27 -6.74 11.06
CA ASN A 990 -51.48 -7.98 11.80
C ASN A 990 -52.64 -8.87 11.26
N SER A 991 -53.10 -8.66 10.01
CA SER A 991 -54.17 -9.49 9.44
C SER A 991 -53.66 -10.89 9.08
N THR A 992 -54.52 -11.89 9.18
CA THR A 992 -54.21 -13.31 8.95
C THR A 992 -55.18 -13.90 7.94
N ALA A 993 -54.70 -14.35 6.79
CA ALA A 993 -55.43 -15.06 5.75
C ALA A 993 -54.80 -16.45 5.57
N SER A 994 -55.30 -17.46 6.30
CA SER A 994 -54.65 -18.77 6.38
C SER A 994 -55.37 -19.90 5.66
N GLY A 995 -56.67 -19.73 5.36
CA GLY A 995 -57.42 -20.69 4.53
C GLY A 995 -57.15 -20.45 3.05
N THR A 996 -57.42 -21.46 2.22
CA THR A 996 -57.34 -21.35 0.75
C THR A 996 -58.36 -20.33 0.22
N GLY A 997 -57.97 -19.48 -0.72
CA GLY A 997 -58.85 -18.46 -1.32
C GLY A 997 -59.42 -17.43 -0.35
N THR A 998 -58.75 -17.16 0.78
CA THR A 998 -59.26 -16.26 1.83
C THR A 998 -58.94 -14.78 1.63
N THR A 999 -59.77 -13.90 2.17
CA THR A 999 -59.49 -12.45 2.19
C THR A 999 -59.65 -11.87 3.60
N ALA A 1000 -58.56 -11.38 4.18
CA ALA A 1000 -58.52 -10.64 5.45
C ALA A 1000 -58.15 -9.17 5.21
N THR A 1001 -59.11 -8.26 5.36
CA THR A 1001 -58.94 -6.82 5.13
C THR A 1001 -59.37 -6.01 6.35
N GLY A 1002 -58.40 -5.58 7.15
CA GLY A 1002 -58.61 -4.82 8.37
C GLY A 1002 -57.51 -5.12 9.39
N GLU A 1003 -57.23 -4.19 10.30
CA GLU A 1003 -56.28 -4.43 11.39
C GLU A 1003 -56.74 -5.64 12.23
N ASN A 1004 -55.83 -6.58 12.51
CA ASN A 1004 -56.11 -7.84 13.20
C ASN A 1004 -57.26 -8.70 12.59
N ALA A 1005 -57.65 -8.48 11.32
CA ALA A 1005 -58.67 -9.29 10.66
C ALA A 1005 -58.15 -10.72 10.42
N ALA A 1006 -58.96 -11.74 10.69
CA ALA A 1006 -58.59 -13.15 10.57
C ALA A 1006 -59.58 -13.92 9.69
N ALA A 1007 -59.15 -14.35 8.50
CA ALA A 1007 -59.88 -15.23 7.59
C ALA A 1007 -59.17 -16.60 7.57
N THR A 1008 -59.65 -17.55 8.36
CA THR A 1008 -58.95 -18.81 8.63
C THR A 1008 -59.66 -20.06 8.10
N GLY A 1009 -60.96 -19.98 7.81
CA GLY A 1009 -61.67 -21.04 7.08
C GLY A 1009 -61.48 -20.91 5.57
N ASP A 1010 -61.45 -22.02 4.83
CA ASP A 1010 -61.31 -21.97 3.35
C ASP A 1010 -62.42 -21.14 2.70
N SER A 1011 -62.08 -20.36 1.67
CA SER A 1011 -62.98 -19.41 0.98
C SER A 1011 -63.68 -18.38 1.88
N SER A 1012 -63.15 -18.12 3.08
CA SER A 1012 -63.71 -17.15 4.02
C SER A 1012 -63.27 -15.70 3.75
N THR A 1013 -64.10 -14.74 4.15
CA THR A 1013 -63.83 -13.30 4.03
C THR A 1013 -64.02 -12.60 5.38
N ALA A 1014 -62.95 -12.00 5.91
CA ALA A 1014 -62.97 -11.15 7.10
C ALA A 1014 -62.62 -9.71 6.72
N THR A 1015 -63.60 -8.80 6.81
CA THR A 1015 -63.45 -7.37 6.47
C THR A 1015 -63.85 -6.50 7.65
N GLY A 1016 -62.90 -5.75 8.21
CA GLY A 1016 -63.10 -4.91 9.41
C GLY A 1016 -62.03 -5.15 10.48
N ASN A 1017 -61.85 -4.16 11.38
CA ASN A 1017 -60.89 -4.28 12.48
C ASN A 1017 -61.34 -5.39 13.46
N ASN A 1018 -60.46 -6.35 13.76
CA ASN A 1018 -60.73 -7.58 14.52
C ASN A 1018 -61.88 -8.45 13.95
N ALA A 1019 -62.21 -8.36 12.66
CA ALA A 1019 -63.18 -9.27 12.04
C ALA A 1019 -62.62 -10.70 11.98
N SER A 1020 -63.42 -11.71 12.31
CA SER A 1020 -62.99 -13.12 12.39
C SER A 1020 -63.95 -14.01 11.58
N ALA A 1021 -63.46 -14.59 10.49
CA ALA A 1021 -64.17 -15.55 9.63
C ALA A 1021 -63.44 -16.89 9.70
N SER A 1022 -63.88 -17.78 10.60
CA SER A 1022 -63.20 -19.06 10.88
C SER A 1022 -63.94 -20.28 10.34
N GLY A 1023 -65.19 -20.12 9.88
CA GLY A 1023 -65.91 -21.18 9.19
C GLY A 1023 -65.54 -21.25 7.71
N THR A 1024 -65.56 -22.43 7.11
CA THR A 1024 -65.43 -22.59 5.64
C THR A 1024 -66.55 -21.83 4.94
N SER A 1025 -66.22 -21.06 3.91
CA SER A 1025 -67.11 -20.15 3.16
C SER A 1025 -67.85 -19.11 4.02
N SER A 1026 -67.32 -18.77 5.20
CA SER A 1026 -67.93 -17.77 6.09
C SER A 1026 -67.56 -16.33 5.74
N THR A 1027 -68.43 -15.38 6.05
CA THR A 1027 -68.21 -13.94 5.82
C THR A 1027 -68.42 -13.15 7.10
N ALA A 1028 -67.37 -12.52 7.62
CA ALA A 1028 -67.43 -11.56 8.72
C ALA A 1028 -67.13 -10.15 8.18
N ASN A 1029 -68.14 -9.28 8.14
CA ASN A 1029 -68.04 -7.91 7.62
C ASN A 1029 -68.47 -6.91 8.70
N GLY A 1030 -67.52 -6.15 9.26
CA GLY A 1030 -67.73 -5.20 10.34
C GLY A 1030 -66.66 -5.32 11.43
N ALA A 1031 -66.45 -4.25 12.19
CA ALA A 1031 -65.51 -4.28 13.32
C ALA A 1031 -65.96 -5.28 14.39
N ASN A 1032 -65.07 -6.16 14.82
CA ASN A 1032 -65.32 -7.29 15.72
C ASN A 1032 -66.47 -8.23 15.27
N ALA A 1033 -66.76 -8.32 13.96
CA ALA A 1033 -67.72 -9.29 13.45
C ALA A 1033 -67.12 -10.72 13.51
N THR A 1034 -67.91 -11.71 13.91
CA THR A 1034 -67.47 -13.11 14.06
C THR A 1034 -68.37 -14.04 13.25
N ALA A 1035 -67.82 -14.74 12.26
CA ALA A 1035 -68.50 -15.74 11.44
C ALA A 1035 -67.75 -17.08 11.57
N SER A 1036 -68.17 -17.90 12.53
CA SER A 1036 -67.45 -19.16 12.89
C SER A 1036 -68.15 -20.43 12.44
N GLY A 1037 -69.43 -20.36 12.05
CA GLY A 1037 -70.12 -21.49 11.44
C GLY A 1037 -69.75 -21.64 9.96
N THR A 1038 -69.83 -22.86 9.45
CA THR A 1038 -69.71 -23.17 8.01
C THR A 1038 -70.76 -22.40 7.22
N SER A 1039 -70.38 -21.73 6.13
CA SER A 1039 -71.26 -20.88 5.30
C SER A 1039 -72.00 -19.78 6.09
N SER A 1040 -71.51 -19.38 7.26
CA SER A 1040 -72.14 -18.35 8.10
C SER A 1040 -71.83 -16.92 7.62
N THR A 1041 -72.75 -15.99 7.84
CA THR A 1041 -72.60 -14.58 7.47
C THR A 1041 -72.88 -13.67 8.67
N ALA A 1042 -71.86 -12.94 9.15
CA ALA A 1042 -71.99 -11.87 10.14
C ALA A 1042 -71.71 -10.52 9.48
N ASN A 1043 -72.72 -9.66 9.34
CA ASN A 1043 -72.60 -8.34 8.71
C ASN A 1043 -73.10 -7.23 9.65
N GLY A 1044 -72.16 -6.50 10.25
CA GLY A 1044 -72.40 -5.46 11.23
C GLY A 1044 -71.33 -5.46 12.33
N ALA A 1045 -71.09 -4.31 12.97
CA ALA A 1045 -70.14 -4.24 14.08
C ALA A 1045 -70.61 -5.12 15.26
N ASN A 1046 -69.71 -5.96 15.77
CA ASN A 1046 -70.00 -7.00 16.77
C ASN A 1046 -71.10 -8.02 16.36
N ALA A 1047 -71.41 -8.18 15.07
CA ALA A 1047 -72.31 -9.24 14.62
C ALA A 1047 -71.67 -10.62 14.82
N SER A 1048 -72.44 -11.62 15.22
CA SER A 1048 -71.93 -12.95 15.58
C SER A 1048 -72.79 -14.05 14.95
N ALA A 1049 -72.24 -14.75 13.96
CA ALA A 1049 -72.86 -15.87 13.26
C ALA A 1049 -72.05 -17.15 13.56
N THR A 1050 -72.43 -17.87 14.62
CA THR A 1050 -71.66 -19.04 15.13
C THR A 1050 -72.30 -20.38 14.81
N GLY A 1051 -73.55 -20.40 14.34
CA GLY A 1051 -74.17 -21.63 13.82
C GLY A 1051 -73.79 -21.88 12.37
N ASP A 1052 -73.71 -23.13 11.94
CA ASP A 1052 -73.58 -23.46 10.51
C ASP A 1052 -74.80 -22.91 9.73
N SER A 1053 -74.55 -22.41 8.51
CA SER A 1053 -75.52 -21.69 7.66
C SER A 1053 -76.19 -20.47 8.31
N SER A 1054 -75.70 -19.98 9.46
CA SER A 1054 -76.35 -18.89 10.19
C SER A 1054 -76.09 -17.50 9.58
N THR A 1055 -77.04 -16.59 9.72
CA THR A 1055 -76.98 -15.24 9.15
C THR A 1055 -77.32 -14.18 10.21
N ALA A 1056 -76.34 -13.38 10.62
CA ALA A 1056 -76.48 -12.26 11.55
C ALA A 1056 -76.27 -10.92 10.81
N LEU A 1057 -77.34 -10.14 10.63
CA LEU A 1057 -77.35 -8.87 9.91
C LEU A 1057 -77.75 -7.72 10.83
N GLY A 1058 -76.79 -6.84 11.15
CA GLY A 1058 -76.96 -5.69 12.02
C GLY A 1058 -75.97 -5.68 13.19
N GLY A 1059 -75.70 -4.49 13.73
CA GLY A 1059 -74.76 -4.36 14.85
C GLY A 1059 -75.21 -5.12 16.09
N ASN A 1060 -74.31 -5.91 16.69
CA ASN A 1060 -74.59 -6.82 17.81
C ASN A 1060 -75.68 -7.88 17.53
N ALA A 1061 -76.00 -8.19 16.26
CA ALA A 1061 -76.88 -9.31 15.94
C ALA A 1061 -76.19 -10.66 16.25
N VAL A 1062 -76.91 -11.64 16.79
CA VAL A 1062 -76.38 -12.95 17.18
C VAL A 1062 -77.22 -14.07 16.55
N ALA A 1063 -76.64 -14.82 15.62
CA ALA A 1063 -77.23 -16.01 15.02
C ALA A 1063 -76.38 -17.23 15.41
N SER A 1064 -76.76 -17.93 16.50
CA SER A 1064 -75.95 -19.00 17.09
C SER A 1064 -76.53 -20.41 16.93
N GLY A 1065 -77.78 -20.53 16.47
CA GLY A 1065 -78.33 -21.81 16.03
C GLY A 1065 -77.91 -22.16 14.60
N THR A 1066 -77.77 -23.45 14.29
CA THR A 1066 -77.67 -23.93 12.89
C THR A 1066 -78.90 -23.48 12.10
N ASP A 1067 -78.71 -23.04 10.85
CA ASP A 1067 -79.74 -22.50 9.96
C ASP A 1067 -80.54 -21.31 10.57
N SER A 1068 -79.95 -20.58 11.52
CA SER A 1068 -80.62 -19.43 12.17
C SER A 1068 -80.39 -18.10 11.45
N THR A 1069 -81.39 -17.21 11.50
CA THR A 1069 -81.30 -15.86 10.89
C THR A 1069 -81.67 -14.77 11.91
N ALA A 1070 -80.74 -13.89 12.24
CA ALA A 1070 -80.95 -12.71 13.09
C ALA A 1070 -80.76 -11.43 12.26
N THR A 1071 -81.83 -10.68 12.00
CA THR A 1071 -81.80 -9.44 11.21
C THR A 1071 -82.33 -8.27 12.03
N GLY A 1072 -81.44 -7.36 12.42
CA GLY A 1072 -81.72 -6.19 13.23
C GLY A 1072 -80.65 -5.94 14.29
N VAL A 1073 -80.46 -4.69 14.70
CA VAL A 1073 -79.51 -4.33 15.76
C VAL A 1073 -79.88 -5.05 17.06
N GLY A 1074 -78.95 -5.85 17.60
CA GLY A 1074 -79.17 -6.66 18.80
C GLY A 1074 -80.19 -7.79 18.65
N ALA A 1075 -80.56 -8.21 17.43
CA ALA A 1075 -81.43 -9.37 17.21
C ALA A 1075 -80.70 -10.67 17.61
N VAL A 1076 -81.40 -11.63 18.20
CA VAL A 1076 -80.84 -12.92 18.68
C VAL A 1076 -81.65 -14.08 18.10
N ALA A 1077 -81.00 -14.97 17.35
CA ALA A 1077 -81.57 -16.22 16.85
C ALA A 1077 -80.67 -17.38 17.33
N SER A 1078 -81.00 -17.97 18.48
CA SER A 1078 -80.17 -19.00 19.12
C SER A 1078 -80.76 -20.41 19.03
N GLY A 1079 -82.02 -20.54 18.61
CA GLY A 1079 -82.62 -21.84 18.31
C GLY A 1079 -82.14 -22.36 16.96
N THR A 1080 -82.01 -23.69 16.83
CA THR A 1080 -81.84 -24.34 15.52
C THR A 1080 -82.99 -23.93 14.59
N ASN A 1081 -82.70 -23.59 13.34
CA ASN A 1081 -83.69 -23.19 12.33
C ASN A 1081 -84.60 -22.01 12.78
N SER A 1082 -84.12 -21.14 13.69
CA SER A 1082 -84.87 -20.01 14.23
C SER A 1082 -84.68 -18.72 13.42
N SER A 1083 -85.60 -17.76 13.55
CA SER A 1083 -85.54 -16.50 12.81
C SER A 1083 -86.00 -15.30 13.64
N ALA A 1084 -85.16 -14.29 13.80
CA ALA A 1084 -85.42 -13.06 14.54
C ALA A 1084 -85.32 -11.85 13.60
N TYR A 1085 -86.45 -11.21 13.29
CA TYR A 1085 -86.57 -10.07 12.39
C TYR A 1085 -87.03 -8.81 13.14
N GLY A 1086 -86.10 -7.92 13.45
CA GLY A 1086 -86.34 -6.65 14.13
C GLY A 1086 -85.27 -6.35 15.19
N ALA A 1087 -85.06 -5.07 15.51
CA ALA A 1087 -84.11 -4.67 16.55
C ALA A 1087 -84.49 -5.31 17.90
N SER A 1088 -83.52 -5.93 18.57
CA SER A 1088 -83.72 -6.68 19.83
C SER A 1088 -84.79 -7.78 19.79
N SER A 1089 -85.18 -8.28 18.61
CA SER A 1089 -86.01 -9.49 18.51
C SER A 1089 -85.21 -10.73 18.94
N SER A 1090 -85.87 -11.72 19.56
CA SER A 1090 -85.21 -12.86 20.19
C SER A 1090 -85.97 -14.16 19.88
N ALA A 1091 -85.40 -15.02 19.03
CA ALA A 1091 -85.91 -16.33 18.66
C ALA A 1091 -84.98 -17.41 19.25
N THR A 1092 -85.30 -17.89 20.44
CA THR A 1092 -84.45 -18.83 21.20
C THR A 1092 -84.97 -20.27 21.20
N GLY A 1093 -86.24 -20.48 20.85
CA GLY A 1093 -86.80 -21.81 20.64
C GLY A 1093 -86.35 -22.41 19.30
N SER A 1094 -86.16 -23.74 19.24
CA SER A 1094 -85.90 -24.43 17.98
C SER A 1094 -87.09 -24.27 17.02
N GLY A 1095 -86.84 -23.90 15.76
CA GLY A 1095 -87.88 -23.58 14.76
C GLY A 1095 -88.73 -22.34 15.08
N SER A 1096 -88.31 -21.49 16.02
CA SER A 1096 -89.09 -20.32 16.43
C SER A 1096 -88.88 -19.09 15.52
N VAL A 1097 -89.89 -18.23 15.44
CA VAL A 1097 -89.86 -17.01 14.60
C VAL A 1097 -90.33 -15.79 15.40
N ALA A 1098 -89.45 -14.81 15.61
CA ALA A 1098 -89.79 -13.52 16.23
C ALA A 1098 -89.79 -12.41 15.17
N ILE A 1099 -90.93 -11.73 14.97
CA ILE A 1099 -91.09 -10.67 13.96
C ILE A 1099 -91.56 -9.38 14.64
N GLY A 1100 -90.72 -8.36 14.66
CA GLY A 1100 -90.96 -7.07 15.29
C GLY A 1100 -89.94 -6.73 16.37
N GLN A 1101 -89.75 -5.44 16.64
CA GLN A 1101 -88.79 -4.98 17.65
C GLN A 1101 -89.13 -5.57 19.02
N GLY A 1102 -88.14 -6.15 19.72
CA GLY A 1102 -88.34 -6.73 21.04
C GLY A 1102 -89.31 -7.93 21.11
N ALA A 1103 -89.70 -8.52 19.98
CA ALA A 1103 -90.50 -9.75 19.99
C ALA A 1103 -89.67 -10.93 20.51
N VAL A 1104 -90.25 -11.80 21.35
CA VAL A 1104 -89.56 -12.93 22.00
C VAL A 1104 -90.29 -14.24 21.71
N ALA A 1105 -89.68 -15.13 20.93
CA ALA A 1105 -90.18 -16.48 20.67
C ALA A 1105 -89.24 -17.50 21.32
N SER A 1106 -89.59 -17.98 22.52
CA SER A 1106 -88.79 -18.93 23.31
C SER A 1106 -89.38 -20.34 23.34
N GLY A 1107 -90.66 -20.51 22.96
CA GLY A 1107 -91.24 -21.83 22.72
C GLY A 1107 -90.70 -22.45 21.42
N SER A 1108 -90.48 -23.76 21.41
CA SER A 1108 -90.11 -24.48 20.18
C SER A 1108 -91.26 -24.43 19.16
N ASN A 1109 -90.94 -24.20 17.88
CA ASN A 1109 -91.91 -24.04 16.80
C ASN A 1109 -93.00 -22.98 17.10
N SER A 1110 -92.61 -21.89 17.77
CA SER A 1110 -93.51 -20.78 18.13
C SER A 1110 -93.23 -19.52 17.31
N VAL A 1111 -94.24 -18.68 17.13
CA VAL A 1111 -94.14 -17.41 16.39
C VAL A 1111 -94.58 -16.24 17.28
N ALA A 1112 -93.70 -15.28 17.52
CA ALA A 1112 -94.03 -14.00 18.15
C ALA A 1112 -94.20 -12.92 17.08
N LEU A 1113 -95.44 -12.52 16.79
CA LEU A 1113 -95.78 -11.66 15.66
C LEU A 1113 -96.23 -10.25 16.11
N GLY A 1114 -95.33 -9.29 15.92
CA GLY A 1114 -95.48 -7.87 16.25
C GLY A 1114 -94.55 -7.44 17.39
N THR A 1115 -94.20 -6.15 17.43
CA THR A 1115 -93.33 -5.52 18.45
C THR A 1115 -93.69 -5.94 19.88
N GLY A 1116 -92.72 -6.39 20.68
CA GLY A 1116 -92.91 -6.76 22.09
C GLY A 1116 -93.84 -7.95 22.35
N SER A 1117 -94.16 -8.76 21.34
CA SER A 1117 -94.96 -9.99 21.53
C SER A 1117 -94.11 -11.08 22.17
N VAL A 1118 -94.74 -11.96 22.96
CA VAL A 1118 -94.06 -13.07 23.63
C VAL A 1118 -94.76 -14.39 23.31
N ALA A 1119 -94.01 -15.34 22.76
CA ALA A 1119 -94.44 -16.71 22.44
C ALA A 1119 -93.54 -17.70 23.21
N SER A 1120 -93.90 -17.97 24.46
CA SER A 1120 -93.15 -18.87 25.36
C SER A 1120 -93.59 -20.33 25.30
N GLU A 1121 -94.75 -20.62 24.70
CA GLU A 1121 -95.31 -21.96 24.58
C GLU A 1121 -95.00 -22.58 23.22
N ALA A 1122 -94.69 -23.88 23.20
CA ALA A 1122 -94.35 -24.58 21.95
C ALA A 1122 -95.57 -24.73 21.03
N ASN A 1123 -95.35 -24.65 19.71
CA ASN A 1123 -96.40 -24.77 18.67
C ASN A 1123 -97.49 -23.68 18.76
N THR A 1124 -97.14 -22.45 19.14
CA THR A 1124 -98.10 -21.33 19.27
C THR A 1124 -97.75 -20.14 18.37
N VAL A 1125 -98.77 -19.37 17.96
CA VAL A 1125 -98.59 -18.05 17.34
C VAL A 1125 -99.13 -16.99 18.31
N SER A 1126 -98.25 -16.21 18.92
CA SER A 1126 -98.60 -15.11 19.80
C SER A 1126 -98.53 -13.78 19.07
N VAL A 1127 -99.64 -13.06 19.04
CA VAL A 1127 -99.76 -11.72 18.43
C VAL A 1127 -99.60 -10.58 19.45
N GLY A 1128 -99.18 -10.87 20.68
CA GLY A 1128 -99.07 -9.91 21.78
C GLY A 1128 -98.30 -10.48 22.97
N SER A 1129 -98.52 -9.91 24.15
CA SER A 1129 -98.01 -10.43 25.42
C SER A 1129 -99.07 -10.23 26.52
N ALA A 1130 -98.89 -10.84 27.69
CA ALA A 1130 -99.87 -10.75 28.77
C ALA A 1130 -100.15 -9.29 29.17
N GLY A 1131 -101.42 -8.88 29.13
CA GLY A 1131 -101.86 -7.50 29.35
C GLY A 1131 -101.62 -6.54 28.17
N ASN A 1132 -101.13 -7.05 27.03
CA ASN A 1132 -100.87 -6.32 25.79
C ASN A 1132 -101.35 -7.14 24.57
N GLU A 1133 -102.56 -7.69 24.67
CA GLU A 1133 -103.19 -8.51 23.63
C GLU A 1133 -103.59 -7.66 22.41
N ARG A 1134 -103.50 -8.25 21.21
CA ARG A 1134 -103.88 -7.57 19.95
C ARG A 1134 -105.15 -8.14 19.34
N ARG A 1135 -105.94 -7.25 18.72
CA ARG A 1135 -107.09 -7.63 17.90
C ARG A 1135 -106.62 -8.18 16.55
N ILE A 1136 -106.92 -9.43 16.26
CA ILE A 1136 -106.84 -9.99 14.91
C ILE A 1136 -108.11 -9.58 14.17
N THR A 1137 -107.97 -8.85 13.06
CA THR A 1137 -109.11 -8.37 12.24
C THR A 1137 -109.04 -8.94 10.83
N ASN A 1138 -110.13 -8.81 10.07
CA ASN A 1138 -110.29 -9.42 8.73
C ASN A 1138 -110.27 -10.95 8.73
N VAL A 1139 -110.64 -11.58 9.85
CA VAL A 1139 -110.84 -13.03 9.95
C VAL A 1139 -112.13 -13.41 9.22
N ALA A 1140 -111.99 -14.17 8.13
CA ALA A 1140 -113.12 -14.75 7.40
C ALA A 1140 -113.89 -15.75 8.29
N ALA A 1141 -115.06 -16.22 7.83
CA ALA A 1141 -115.78 -17.26 8.56
C ALA A 1141 -115.00 -18.58 8.46
N GLY A 1142 -114.60 -19.16 9.60
CA GLY A 1142 -113.93 -20.46 9.65
C GLY A 1142 -114.85 -21.58 9.15
N VAL A 1143 -114.31 -22.48 8.32
CA VAL A 1143 -115.06 -23.58 7.70
C VAL A 1143 -114.69 -24.91 8.37
N ASN A 1144 -113.42 -25.07 8.75
CA ASN A 1144 -112.91 -26.26 9.44
C ASN A 1144 -112.89 -26.05 10.96
N ALA A 1145 -112.82 -27.16 11.71
CA ALA A 1145 -112.80 -27.14 13.17
C ALA A 1145 -111.55 -26.45 13.79
N THR A 1146 -110.50 -26.26 13.01
CA THR A 1146 -109.23 -25.60 13.41
C THR A 1146 -109.14 -24.14 12.95
N ASP A 1147 -110.13 -23.63 12.23
CA ASP A 1147 -110.13 -22.25 11.75
C ASP A 1147 -110.55 -21.29 12.89
N ALA A 1148 -110.03 -20.06 12.88
CA ALA A 1148 -110.42 -19.05 13.86
C ALA A 1148 -111.88 -18.62 13.65
N VAL A 1149 -112.72 -18.78 14.68
CA VAL A 1149 -114.12 -18.34 14.66
C VAL A 1149 -114.18 -16.81 14.73
N ASN A 1150 -114.78 -16.17 13.73
CA ASN A 1150 -114.96 -14.72 13.76
C ASN A 1150 -116.20 -14.31 14.58
N VAL A 1151 -116.26 -13.03 14.99
CA VAL A 1151 -117.37 -12.51 15.81
C VAL A 1151 -118.73 -12.65 15.11
N GLY A 1152 -118.78 -12.61 13.77
CA GLY A 1152 -119.99 -12.83 13.00
C GLY A 1152 -120.53 -14.26 13.14
N GLN A 1153 -119.66 -15.27 13.15
CA GLN A 1153 -120.04 -16.66 13.38
C GLN A 1153 -120.48 -16.91 14.81
N LEU A 1154 -119.76 -16.35 15.80
CA LEU A 1154 -120.16 -16.45 17.20
C LEU A 1154 -121.55 -15.82 17.42
N ASN A 1155 -121.77 -14.61 16.89
CA ASN A 1155 -123.07 -13.96 16.95
C ASN A 1155 -124.15 -14.81 16.25
N SER A 1156 -123.85 -15.41 15.09
CA SER A 1156 -124.78 -16.29 14.38
C SER A 1156 -125.14 -17.54 15.20
N ALA A 1157 -124.17 -18.16 15.87
CA ALA A 1157 -124.40 -19.31 16.75
C ALA A 1157 -125.22 -18.93 17.99
N VAL A 1158 -124.91 -17.79 18.63
CA VAL A 1158 -125.66 -17.26 19.78
C VAL A 1158 -127.09 -16.88 19.39
N SER A 1159 -127.30 -16.23 18.24
CA SER A 1159 -128.64 -15.96 17.71
C SER A 1159 -129.39 -17.25 17.36
N GLY A 1160 -128.72 -18.29 16.86
CA GLY A 1160 -129.30 -19.62 16.66
C GLY A 1160 -129.83 -20.22 17.96
N ILE A 1161 -129.02 -20.18 19.04
CA ILE A 1161 -129.42 -20.67 20.37
C ILE A 1161 -130.55 -19.82 20.97
N GLN A 1162 -130.53 -18.49 20.81
CA GLN A 1162 -131.63 -17.61 21.24
C GLN A 1162 -132.93 -17.90 20.49
N ASN A 1163 -132.88 -18.12 19.18
CA ASN A 1163 -134.04 -18.53 18.38
C ASN A 1163 -134.58 -19.89 18.82
N GLN A 1164 -133.71 -20.86 19.16
CA GLN A 1164 -134.14 -22.15 19.70
C GLN A 1164 -134.81 -22.01 21.08
N MET A 1165 -134.27 -21.18 21.98
CA MET A 1165 -134.91 -20.87 23.27
C MET A 1165 -136.28 -20.18 23.09
N THR A 1166 -136.39 -19.26 22.13
CA THR A 1166 -137.66 -18.59 21.81
C THR A 1166 -138.68 -19.57 21.21
N GLY A 1167 -138.23 -20.51 20.38
CA GLY A 1167 -139.05 -21.61 19.86
C GLY A 1167 -139.57 -22.53 20.97
N MET A 1168 -138.73 -22.91 21.94
CA MET A 1168 -139.16 -23.70 23.10
C MET A 1168 -140.18 -22.95 23.97
N GLN A 1169 -140.00 -21.64 24.16
CA GLN A 1169 -140.98 -20.81 24.88
C GLN A 1169 -142.36 -20.81 24.17
N GLY A 1170 -142.38 -20.70 22.84
CA GLY A 1170 -143.62 -20.76 22.06
C GLY A 1170 -144.35 -22.11 22.14
N GLN A 1171 -143.62 -23.23 22.27
CA GLN A 1171 -144.22 -24.55 22.50
C GLN A 1171 -144.89 -24.66 23.87
N ILE A 1172 -144.26 -24.10 24.91
CA ILE A 1172 -144.81 -24.04 26.28
C ILE A 1172 -146.14 -23.24 26.29
N ASP A 1173 -146.20 -22.12 25.57
CA ASP A 1173 -147.40 -21.28 25.49
C ASP A 1173 -148.55 -21.91 24.68
N SER A 1174 -148.28 -22.88 23.79
CA SER A 1174 -149.32 -23.67 23.13
C SER A 1174 -149.88 -24.74 24.08
N LEU A 1175 -149.00 -25.47 24.78
CA LEU A 1175 -149.41 -26.50 25.75
C LEU A 1175 -150.29 -25.92 26.87
N ALA A 1176 -149.95 -24.73 27.37
CA ALA A 1176 -150.77 -24.03 28.36
C ALA A 1176 -152.16 -23.66 27.81
N ARG A 1177 -152.25 -23.26 26.53
CA ARG A 1177 -153.51 -22.95 25.83
C ARG A 1177 -154.44 -24.16 25.74
N ASP A 1178 -153.93 -25.28 25.26
CA ASP A 1178 -154.74 -26.50 25.07
C ASP A 1178 -155.22 -27.08 26.40
N ALA A 1179 -154.36 -27.08 27.44
CA ALA A 1179 -154.75 -27.51 28.78
C ALA A 1179 -155.87 -26.65 29.40
N TYR A 1180 -155.81 -25.31 29.26
CA TYR A 1180 -156.85 -24.43 29.81
C TYR A 1180 -158.16 -24.48 28.99
N SER A 1181 -158.07 -24.63 27.67
CA SER A 1181 -159.21 -24.91 26.78
C SER A 1181 -159.96 -26.20 27.19
N GLY A 1182 -159.23 -27.30 27.45
CA GLY A 1182 -159.83 -28.57 27.86
C GLY A 1182 -160.59 -28.50 29.20
N ILE A 1183 -160.07 -27.74 30.18
CA ILE A 1183 -160.74 -27.54 31.48
C ILE A 1183 -162.03 -26.72 31.33
N ALA A 1184 -162.01 -25.66 30.50
CA ALA A 1184 -163.22 -24.90 30.19
C ALA A 1184 -164.29 -25.80 29.54
N ALA A 1185 -163.89 -26.64 28.58
CA ALA A 1185 -164.78 -27.60 27.91
C ALA A 1185 -165.42 -28.58 28.90
N ALA A 1186 -164.63 -29.24 29.75
CA ALA A 1186 -165.17 -30.16 30.76
C ALA A 1186 -166.16 -29.46 31.71
N THR A 1187 -165.88 -28.21 32.10
CA THR A 1187 -166.74 -27.40 32.99
C THR A 1187 -168.07 -27.02 32.35
N ALA A 1188 -168.11 -26.74 31.04
CA ALA A 1188 -169.36 -26.44 30.34
C ALA A 1188 -170.29 -27.67 30.30
N LEU A 1189 -169.73 -28.88 30.22
CA LEU A 1189 -170.46 -30.14 30.09
C LEU A 1189 -171.31 -30.48 31.34
N THR A 1190 -170.84 -30.09 32.53
CA THR A 1190 -171.56 -30.36 33.79
C THR A 1190 -172.82 -29.51 33.92
N MET A 1191 -172.80 -28.28 33.40
CA MET A 1191 -173.88 -27.28 33.50
C MET A 1191 -175.11 -27.55 32.61
N ILE A 1192 -175.13 -28.62 31.81
CA ILE A 1192 -176.32 -29.00 31.02
C ILE A 1192 -177.46 -29.46 31.97
N PRO A 1193 -178.66 -28.88 31.91
CA PRO A 1193 -179.78 -29.26 32.79
C PRO A 1193 -180.28 -30.71 32.57
N ASP A 1194 -180.89 -31.25 33.62
CA ASP A 1194 -181.46 -32.59 33.68
C ASP A 1194 -182.98 -32.56 33.36
N VAL A 1195 -183.59 -33.72 33.07
CA VAL A 1195 -184.99 -33.87 32.66
C VAL A 1195 -185.96 -33.95 33.85
N ASP A 1196 -186.99 -33.11 33.81
CA ASP A 1196 -188.03 -32.99 34.84
C ASP A 1196 -188.90 -34.25 34.99
N PRO A 1197 -189.53 -34.48 36.17
CA PRO A 1197 -190.49 -35.55 36.36
C PRO A 1197 -191.68 -35.46 35.39
N GLY A 1198 -192.06 -36.59 34.78
CA GLY A 1198 -193.18 -36.66 33.84
C GLY A 1198 -192.87 -36.24 32.39
N LYS A 1199 -191.61 -35.90 32.07
CA LYS A 1199 -191.12 -35.68 30.69
C LYS A 1199 -190.05 -36.72 30.33
N THR A 1200 -189.97 -37.08 29.05
CA THR A 1200 -189.10 -38.15 28.53
C THR A 1200 -187.75 -37.68 28.00
N LEU A 1201 -187.59 -36.40 27.65
CA LEU A 1201 -186.36 -35.84 27.10
C LEU A 1201 -186.22 -34.36 27.48
N ALA A 1202 -185.00 -33.96 27.85
CA ALA A 1202 -184.55 -32.58 27.90
C ALA A 1202 -183.26 -32.44 27.06
N VAL A 1203 -183.11 -31.32 26.35
CA VAL A 1203 -181.88 -30.95 25.65
C VAL A 1203 -181.48 -29.58 26.15
N GLY A 1204 -180.22 -29.43 26.57
CA GLY A 1204 -179.72 -28.22 27.21
C GLY A 1204 -178.34 -27.83 26.72
N VAL A 1205 -178.05 -26.54 26.84
CA VAL A 1205 -176.73 -25.96 26.55
C VAL A 1205 -176.14 -25.44 27.85
N GLY A 1206 -174.92 -25.86 28.17
CA GLY A 1206 -174.12 -25.32 29.27
C GLY A 1206 -172.97 -24.47 28.71
N THR A 1207 -172.55 -23.44 29.42
CA THR A 1207 -171.39 -22.63 29.05
C THR A 1207 -170.48 -22.43 30.26
N ALA A 1208 -169.17 -22.36 30.04
CA ALA A 1208 -168.19 -22.12 31.09
C ALA A 1208 -167.00 -21.29 30.59
N ASN A 1209 -166.30 -20.66 31.53
CA ASN A 1209 -165.04 -19.95 31.29
C ASN A 1209 -164.00 -20.41 32.32
N PHE A 1210 -162.78 -20.72 31.87
CA PHE A 1210 -161.65 -20.98 32.74
C PHE A 1210 -160.41 -20.23 32.25
N LYS A 1211 -159.86 -19.35 33.11
CA LYS A 1211 -158.69 -18.50 32.82
C LYS A 1211 -158.76 -17.76 31.46
N GLY A 1212 -159.94 -17.30 31.06
CA GLY A 1212 -160.17 -16.56 29.82
C GLY A 1212 -160.59 -17.44 28.63
N TYR A 1213 -160.42 -18.77 28.71
CA TYR A 1213 -160.88 -19.71 27.70
C TYR A 1213 -162.37 -20.01 27.92
N GLN A 1214 -163.18 -19.76 26.90
CA GLN A 1214 -164.62 -20.01 26.93
C GLN A 1214 -164.93 -21.35 26.26
N ALA A 1215 -165.96 -22.02 26.76
CA ALA A 1215 -166.47 -23.26 26.19
C ALA A 1215 -167.99 -23.32 26.23
N SER A 1216 -168.55 -23.95 25.22
CA SER A 1216 -169.98 -24.24 25.11
C SER A 1216 -170.18 -25.74 25.02
N ALA A 1217 -171.19 -26.25 25.70
CA ALA A 1217 -171.55 -27.64 25.78
C ALA A 1217 -173.01 -27.83 25.37
N LEU A 1218 -173.29 -28.86 24.60
CA LEU A 1218 -174.64 -29.23 24.19
C LEU A 1218 -174.85 -30.71 24.52
N GLY A 1219 -175.96 -31.01 25.18
CA GLY A 1219 -176.27 -32.39 25.55
C GLY A 1219 -177.74 -32.61 25.86
N ALA A 1220 -178.10 -33.88 25.86
CA ALA A 1220 -179.45 -34.36 26.08
C ALA A 1220 -179.49 -35.27 27.31
N THR A 1221 -180.53 -35.11 28.12
CA THR A 1221 -180.86 -36.04 29.20
C THR A 1221 -182.23 -36.66 28.91
N ALA A 1222 -182.27 -37.97 28.69
CA ALA A 1222 -183.48 -38.74 28.44
C ALA A 1222 -183.89 -39.55 29.67
N ARG A 1223 -185.18 -39.54 30.02
CA ARG A 1223 -185.75 -40.42 31.06
C ARG A 1223 -186.38 -41.62 30.38
N ILE A 1224 -185.71 -42.77 30.45
CA ILE A 1224 -186.07 -44.02 29.75
C ILE A 1224 -187.19 -44.77 30.48
N THR A 1225 -187.17 -44.78 31.80
CA THR A 1225 -188.26 -45.27 32.67
C THR A 1225 -188.45 -44.28 33.82
N GLN A 1226 -189.51 -44.41 34.64
CA GLN A 1226 -189.70 -43.50 35.79
C GLN A 1226 -188.44 -43.37 36.66
N ASN A 1227 -187.68 -44.47 36.75
CA ASN A 1227 -186.51 -44.65 37.60
C ASN A 1227 -185.17 -44.55 36.84
N LEU A 1228 -185.12 -44.46 35.50
CA LEU A 1228 -183.86 -44.44 34.73
C LEU A 1228 -183.71 -43.19 33.86
N LYS A 1229 -182.59 -42.49 34.03
CA LYS A 1229 -182.14 -41.37 33.19
C LYS A 1229 -180.81 -41.68 32.50
N VAL A 1230 -180.59 -41.10 31.32
CA VAL A 1230 -179.32 -41.14 30.58
C VAL A 1230 -179.00 -39.72 30.10
N LYS A 1231 -177.84 -39.17 30.50
CA LYS A 1231 -177.33 -37.86 30.09
C LYS A 1231 -176.10 -38.05 29.21
N ALA A 1232 -176.08 -37.42 28.04
CA ALA A 1232 -174.92 -37.37 27.15
C ALA A 1232 -174.73 -35.96 26.61
N GLY A 1233 -173.48 -35.52 26.45
CA GLY A 1233 -173.17 -34.23 25.86
C GLY A 1233 -171.77 -34.17 25.26
N VAL A 1234 -171.55 -33.13 24.46
CA VAL A 1234 -170.25 -32.72 23.93
C VAL A 1234 -170.05 -31.25 24.21
N SER A 1235 -168.81 -30.86 24.50
CA SER A 1235 -168.39 -29.48 24.71
C SER A 1235 -167.19 -29.13 23.85
N TYR A 1236 -167.07 -27.83 23.57
CA TYR A 1236 -166.16 -27.28 22.58
C TYR A 1236 -165.54 -25.99 23.12
N SER A 1237 -164.21 -25.87 23.02
CA SER A 1237 -163.44 -24.71 23.48
C SER A 1237 -162.27 -24.42 22.54
N GLY A 1238 -162.33 -23.31 21.80
CA GLY A 1238 -161.31 -22.96 20.81
C GLY A 1238 -161.33 -23.90 19.62
N SER A 1239 -160.38 -24.84 19.57
CA SER A 1239 -160.26 -25.91 18.55
C SER A 1239 -160.48 -27.32 19.14
N ASN A 1240 -160.59 -27.43 20.46
CA ASN A 1240 -160.62 -28.71 21.17
C ASN A 1240 -162.06 -29.06 21.58
N TYR A 1241 -162.38 -30.36 21.59
CA TYR A 1241 -163.68 -30.88 22.02
C TYR A 1241 -163.53 -31.97 23.09
N VAL A 1242 -164.48 -32.02 24.02
CA VAL A 1242 -164.56 -33.01 25.09
C VAL A 1242 -165.99 -33.57 25.09
N TRP A 1243 -166.15 -34.87 25.21
CA TRP A 1243 -167.48 -35.50 25.25
C TRP A 1243 -167.62 -36.40 26.48
N GLY A 1244 -168.86 -36.63 26.92
CA GLY A 1244 -169.14 -37.48 28.07
C GLY A 1244 -170.60 -37.93 28.10
N ALA A 1245 -170.81 -39.15 28.57
CA ALA A 1245 -172.13 -39.73 28.76
C ALA A 1245 -172.19 -40.55 30.05
N GLY A 1246 -173.36 -40.62 30.67
CA GLY A 1246 -173.62 -41.38 31.89
C GLY A 1246 -175.10 -41.67 32.07
N ALA A 1247 -175.41 -42.69 32.86
CA ALA A 1247 -176.78 -43.05 33.22
C ALA A 1247 -176.94 -43.03 34.74
N SER A 1248 -178.12 -42.65 35.22
CA SER A 1248 -178.47 -42.64 36.63
C SER A 1248 -179.82 -43.32 36.86
N TYR A 1249 -179.87 -44.19 37.86
CA TYR A 1249 -181.09 -44.86 38.29
C TYR A 1249 -181.49 -44.32 39.67
N GLN A 1250 -182.74 -43.88 39.81
CA GLN A 1250 -183.34 -43.37 41.05
C GLN A 1250 -184.42 -44.35 41.50
N TRP A 1251 -184.36 -44.79 42.76
CA TRP A 1251 -185.30 -45.74 43.37
C TRP A 1251 -186.26 -45.05 44.35
#